data_AF-A0AAC9K4S2-F1
#
_entry.id   AF-A0AAC9K4S2-F1
#
_cell.length_a   1.000
_cell.length_b   1.000
_cell.length_c   1.000
_cell.angle_alpha   90.00
_cell.angle_beta   90.00
_cell.angle_gamma   90.00
#
_symmetry.space_group_name_H-M   'P 1'
#
loop_
_entity.id
_entity.type
_entity.pdbx_description
1 polymer ?
#
loop_
_entity_poly.entity_id
_entity_poly.type
_entity_poly.pdbx_seq_one_letter_code
_entity_poly.pdbx_strand_id
1 'polypeptide(L)'
;MSWVSILPALIVTGALLFLPGLLLGFLLRLRGMRLLALAPALSVSLVAVAAIAAPFVGIRWSILPVLVLTAVASLAAFFWSKHVGVPARPRTHVSARQLVAIIVSIAVPAALIAFVLVRSMHDPEFFSQRYDNFFHLNAVQYVLDTGNASPLWLGSMTSPAGVPFYPSGWHALVSIVVALSGASVPLATNAMIIVVAAVVWPIGAVFLVRELLGRNQIMTVIAGALAAAFPAFPFLLLHYGVLYPLFLGLAVAPAAIVVAWWLLRPGRVSRRQDWALLLVLVVPGLGVAHPGALMAVVALTVPFVLARLLHQMRAPGRPRVIAIGLLVAYAAVGVVLLQVVRPPGSQIYWPIINTVPDSIGEVVAASVYGYPSSLGITALMIIGAYSVIRRGTYARWSVLAMAVISAVLYIIVSASPYETLRFWFTAPWYNNPPRIAAFWAIGVLPLAALGGIVLVTWLLRQRLLAPVRRFSERLPIVLIAVVVIALVGVTQNAAIRQAAADIEFTYELRPGGPILSPDELDLMEDLDELVPEDAVIAGDPWTGASFAYGVSGRRVLMPHLLMDLTDDAEAINTKLNTDGDSPQVCDALEDTGVAYVLDFSADGDFQENDGDYSGLDDLESSPYVELVEQRGDAKLYKIVSCGLGS
;
A
#
# COMPACT_ATOMS: atom_id res chain seq x y z
N MET A 1 20.40 2.80 -14.37
CA MET A 1 20.13 4.15 -14.92
C MET A 1 20.37 5.27 -13.89
N SER A 2 20.36 6.55 -14.28
CA SER A 2 20.46 7.66 -13.32
C SER A 2 19.12 7.87 -12.59
N TRP A 3 19.13 8.09 -11.28
CA TRP A 3 17.95 8.53 -10.51
C TRP A 3 17.29 9.83 -11.02
N VAL A 4 17.88 10.52 -11.98
CA VAL A 4 17.24 11.64 -12.69
C VAL A 4 16.14 11.15 -13.66
N SER A 5 16.25 9.95 -14.22
CA SER A 5 15.26 9.39 -15.17
C SER A 5 13.89 9.16 -14.53
N ILE A 6 13.83 8.99 -13.20
CA ILE A 6 12.57 8.76 -12.48
C ILE A 6 11.71 10.04 -12.32
N LEU A 7 12.29 11.23 -12.55
CA LEU A 7 11.62 12.51 -12.26
C LEU A 7 10.28 12.69 -12.99
N PRO A 8 10.13 12.38 -14.29
CA PRO A 8 8.83 12.45 -14.97
C PRO A 8 7.78 11.56 -14.29
N ALA A 9 8.15 10.32 -13.96
CA ALA A 9 7.25 9.38 -13.28
C ALA A 9 6.85 9.88 -11.88
N LEU A 10 7.79 10.47 -11.11
CA LEU A 10 7.48 11.10 -9.80
C LEU A 10 6.50 12.27 -9.93
N ILE A 11 6.69 13.13 -10.94
CA ILE A 11 5.82 14.29 -11.19
C ILE A 11 4.42 13.83 -11.57
N VAL A 12 4.30 12.89 -12.52
CA VAL A 12 3.02 12.32 -12.96
C VAL A 12 2.32 11.64 -11.80
N THR A 13 3.03 10.83 -11.01
CA THR A 13 2.51 10.17 -9.81
C THR A 13 1.96 11.18 -8.81
N GLY A 14 2.73 12.22 -8.49
CA GLY A 14 2.28 13.29 -7.60
C GLY A 14 1.06 14.03 -8.15
N ALA A 15 1.04 14.32 -9.45
CA ALA A 15 -0.10 14.97 -10.10
C ALA A 15 -1.36 14.11 -10.06
N LEU A 16 -1.25 12.82 -10.37
CA LEU A 16 -2.35 11.86 -10.38
C LEU A 16 -2.94 11.64 -8.99
N LEU A 17 -2.09 11.55 -7.96
CA LEU A 17 -2.53 11.36 -6.59
C LEU A 17 -3.10 12.64 -5.97
N PHE A 18 -2.66 13.84 -6.35
CA PHE A 18 -3.11 15.07 -5.70
C PHE A 18 -4.11 15.90 -6.52
N LEU A 19 -3.90 16.14 -7.81
CA LEU A 19 -4.68 17.14 -8.56
C LEU A 19 -6.19 16.84 -8.61
N PRO A 20 -6.66 15.61 -8.93
CA PRO A 20 -8.09 15.30 -8.97
C PRO A 20 -8.79 15.57 -7.64
N GLY A 21 -8.22 15.06 -6.55
CA GLY A 21 -8.73 15.24 -5.20
C GLY A 21 -8.58 16.66 -4.66
N LEU A 22 -7.54 17.40 -5.06
CA LEU A 22 -7.39 18.82 -4.73
C LEU A 22 -8.50 19.65 -5.40
N LEU A 23 -8.83 19.39 -6.67
CA LEU A 23 -9.91 20.09 -7.36
C LEU A 23 -11.27 19.78 -6.70
N LEU A 24 -11.60 18.50 -6.54
CA LEU A 24 -12.85 18.05 -5.92
C LEU A 24 -12.98 18.59 -4.49
N GLY A 25 -11.94 18.42 -3.67
CA GLY A 25 -11.91 18.90 -2.29
C GLY A 25 -12.01 20.43 -2.20
N PHE A 26 -11.38 21.16 -3.12
CA PHE A 26 -11.45 22.63 -3.15
C PHE A 26 -12.87 23.12 -3.41
N LEU A 27 -13.60 22.46 -4.30
CA LEU A 27 -15.00 22.77 -4.65
C LEU A 27 -15.98 22.34 -3.55
N LEU A 28 -15.66 21.27 -2.81
CA LEU A 28 -16.28 20.93 -1.53
C LEU A 28 -15.89 21.90 -0.39
N ARG A 29 -15.15 22.97 -0.70
CA ARG A 29 -14.70 24.02 0.23
C ARG A 29 -13.78 23.52 1.34
N LEU A 30 -13.08 22.40 1.13
CA LEU A 30 -11.94 22.03 1.94
C LEU A 30 -10.81 23.04 1.73
N ARG A 31 -10.01 23.29 2.78
CA ARG A 31 -8.93 24.29 2.79
C ARG A 31 -7.77 23.81 3.65
N GLY A 32 -6.57 24.32 3.36
CA GLY A 32 -5.35 24.07 4.13
C GLY A 32 -5.02 22.58 4.22
N MET A 33 -4.57 22.13 5.41
CA MET A 33 -4.18 20.72 5.63
C MET A 33 -5.29 19.71 5.32
N ARG A 34 -6.57 20.07 5.55
CA ARG A 34 -7.68 19.16 5.24
C ARG A 34 -7.78 18.87 3.76
N LEU A 35 -7.60 19.90 2.93
CA LEU A 35 -7.60 19.75 1.48
C LEU A 35 -6.40 18.91 1.02
N LEU A 36 -5.20 19.25 1.52
CA LEU A 36 -3.97 18.54 1.17
C LEU A 36 -4.03 17.05 1.55
N ALA A 37 -4.51 16.72 2.75
CA ALA A 37 -4.50 15.36 3.27
C ALA A 37 -5.64 14.48 2.75
N LEU A 38 -6.79 15.07 2.38
CA LEU A 38 -7.90 14.31 1.77
C LEU A 38 -7.72 14.12 0.26
N ALA A 39 -6.87 14.93 -0.40
CA ALA A 39 -6.70 14.87 -1.85
C ALA A 39 -6.28 13.47 -2.35
N PRO A 40 -5.24 12.80 -1.80
CA PRO A 40 -4.89 11.44 -2.24
C PRO A 40 -6.04 10.44 -2.16
N ALA A 41 -6.77 10.42 -1.04
CA ALA A 41 -7.90 9.50 -0.86
C ALA A 41 -9.05 9.76 -1.86
N LEU A 42 -9.31 11.04 -2.18
CA LEU A 42 -10.31 11.43 -3.17
C LEU A 42 -9.85 11.08 -4.60
N SER A 43 -8.57 11.31 -4.93
CA SER A 43 -8.03 10.95 -6.25
C SER A 43 -8.05 9.44 -6.49
N VAL A 44 -7.61 8.65 -5.51
CA VAL A 44 -7.68 7.18 -5.58
C VAL A 44 -9.12 6.71 -5.76
N SER A 45 -10.10 7.38 -5.13
CA SER A 45 -11.52 7.06 -5.30
C SER A 45 -12.05 7.43 -6.68
N LEU A 46 -11.62 8.56 -7.25
CA LEU A 46 -11.96 8.92 -8.63
C LEU A 46 -11.36 7.92 -9.62
N VAL A 47 -10.09 7.53 -9.45
CA VAL A 47 -9.45 6.52 -10.30
C VAL A 47 -10.14 5.18 -10.20
N ALA A 48 -10.45 4.72 -8.98
CA ALA A 48 -11.18 3.47 -8.74
C ALA A 48 -12.55 3.45 -9.43
N VAL A 49 -13.35 4.50 -9.25
CA VAL A 49 -14.69 4.59 -9.86
C VAL A 49 -14.58 4.71 -11.38
N ALA A 50 -13.58 5.44 -11.90
CA ALA A 50 -13.33 5.53 -13.34
C ALA A 50 -12.94 4.16 -13.92
N ALA A 51 -12.11 3.38 -13.23
CA ALA A 51 -11.68 2.05 -13.66
C ALA A 51 -12.84 1.07 -13.74
N ILE A 52 -13.76 1.14 -12.77
CA ILE A 52 -15.01 0.37 -12.81
C ILE A 52 -15.88 0.83 -13.97
N ALA A 53 -16.07 2.14 -14.14
CA ALA A 53 -17.05 2.69 -15.08
C ALA A 53 -16.62 2.58 -16.56
N ALA A 54 -15.34 2.72 -16.87
CA ALA A 54 -14.81 2.79 -18.23
C ALA A 54 -15.27 1.64 -19.16
N PRO A 55 -15.17 0.35 -18.78
CA PRO A 55 -15.62 -0.74 -19.64
C PRO A 55 -17.14 -0.75 -19.87
N PHE A 56 -17.96 -0.33 -18.88
CA PHE A 56 -19.43 -0.29 -19.04
C PHE A 56 -19.90 0.74 -20.07
N VAL A 57 -19.06 1.74 -20.38
CA VAL A 57 -19.34 2.76 -21.40
C VAL A 57 -18.48 2.57 -22.66
N GLY A 58 -17.78 1.44 -22.78
CA GLY A 58 -16.97 1.10 -23.95
C GLY A 58 -15.72 1.96 -24.15
N ILE A 59 -15.20 2.58 -23.08
CA ILE A 59 -13.99 3.42 -23.16
C ILE A 59 -12.78 2.61 -22.69
N ARG A 60 -11.73 2.56 -23.53
CA ARG A 60 -10.42 2.01 -23.14
C ARG A 60 -9.80 2.81 -21.99
N TRP A 61 -9.21 2.10 -21.04
CA TRP A 61 -8.53 2.67 -19.88
C TRP A 61 -7.40 3.60 -20.30
N SER A 62 -7.42 4.80 -19.73
CA SER A 62 -6.43 5.86 -19.93
C SER A 62 -6.66 6.95 -18.87
N ILE A 63 -5.96 8.07 -18.98
CA ILE A 63 -6.24 9.25 -18.14
C ILE A 63 -7.63 9.86 -18.42
N LEU A 64 -8.24 9.60 -19.59
CA LEU A 64 -9.47 10.27 -20.02
C LEU A 64 -10.68 9.95 -19.12
N PRO A 65 -11.04 8.68 -18.81
CA PRO A 65 -12.08 8.35 -17.85
C PRO A 65 -11.92 9.07 -16.49
N VAL A 66 -10.68 9.18 -16.00
CA VAL A 66 -10.37 9.84 -14.73
C VAL A 66 -10.64 11.34 -14.82
N LEU A 67 -10.22 12.01 -15.90
CA LEU A 67 -10.46 13.45 -16.10
C LEU A 67 -11.95 13.77 -16.24
N VAL A 68 -12.68 12.97 -17.02
CA VAL A 68 -14.13 13.12 -17.21
C VAL A 68 -14.85 12.96 -15.87
N LEU A 69 -14.57 11.89 -15.12
CA LEU A 69 -15.18 11.67 -13.82
C LEU A 69 -14.81 12.77 -12.82
N THR A 70 -13.55 13.23 -12.84
CA THR A 70 -13.10 14.35 -12.01
C THR A 70 -13.88 15.61 -12.32
N ALA A 71 -14.11 15.93 -13.61
CA ALA A 71 -14.89 17.10 -14.02
C ALA A 71 -16.37 16.99 -13.58
N VAL A 72 -16.99 15.82 -13.77
CA VAL A 72 -18.38 15.56 -13.36
C VAL A 72 -18.54 15.65 -11.84
N ALA A 73 -17.67 14.98 -11.08
CA ALA A 73 -17.68 15.01 -9.62
C ALA A 73 -17.41 16.42 -9.08
N SER A 74 -16.50 17.16 -9.72
CA SER A 74 -16.20 18.56 -9.40
C SER A 74 -17.38 19.48 -9.65
N LEU A 75 -18.09 19.30 -10.76
CA LEU A 75 -19.31 20.05 -11.08
C LEU A 75 -20.42 19.75 -10.06
N ALA A 76 -20.63 18.47 -9.74
CA ALA A 76 -21.57 18.05 -8.70
C ALA A 76 -21.21 18.65 -7.34
N ALA A 77 -19.92 18.62 -6.96
CA ALA A 77 -19.42 19.24 -5.73
C ALA A 77 -19.64 20.77 -5.70
N PHE A 78 -19.45 21.45 -6.83
CA PHE A 78 -19.70 22.88 -6.96
C PHE A 78 -21.17 23.20 -6.70
N PHE A 79 -22.10 22.50 -7.35
CA PHE A 79 -23.53 22.68 -7.13
C PHE A 79 -23.95 22.29 -5.73
N TRP A 80 -23.46 21.17 -5.20
CA TRP A 80 -23.68 20.75 -3.82
C TRP A 80 -23.28 21.86 -2.83
N SER A 81 -22.08 22.44 -3.02
CA SER A 81 -21.58 23.50 -2.15
C SER A 81 -22.45 24.77 -2.17
N LYS A 82 -23.15 25.06 -3.27
CA LYS A 82 -24.11 26.17 -3.36
C LYS A 82 -25.36 25.91 -2.52
N HIS A 83 -25.89 24.70 -2.54
CA HIS A 83 -27.12 24.33 -1.85
C HIS A 83 -26.94 24.22 -0.33
N VAL A 84 -25.79 23.76 0.16
CA VAL A 84 -25.56 23.50 1.59
C VAL A 84 -25.21 24.77 2.41
N GLY A 85 -25.21 25.96 1.77
CA GLY A 85 -24.94 27.25 2.43
C GLY A 85 -23.48 27.45 2.86
N VAL A 86 -23.01 28.70 2.91
CA VAL A 86 -21.57 29.02 3.11
C VAL A 86 -21.18 29.08 4.59
N PRO A 87 -20.40 28.12 5.16
CA PRO A 87 -19.86 28.27 6.51
C PRO A 87 -19.29 29.66 6.72
N ALA A 88 -19.70 30.32 7.82
CA ALA A 88 -19.07 31.55 8.25
C ALA A 88 -17.57 31.25 8.28
N ARG A 89 -16.80 31.90 7.38
CA ARG A 89 -15.37 31.63 7.20
C ARG A 89 -14.74 31.76 8.58
N PRO A 90 -14.26 30.68 9.22
CA PRO A 90 -13.32 30.90 10.30
C PRO A 90 -12.08 31.47 9.61
N ARG A 91 -11.81 32.76 9.81
CA ARG A 91 -10.53 33.38 9.44
C ARG A 91 -9.45 32.76 10.33
N THR A 92 -9.03 31.53 10.02
CA THR A 92 -7.84 30.97 10.62
C THR A 92 -6.66 31.51 9.83
N HIS A 93 -6.13 32.66 10.25
CA HIS A 93 -4.79 33.05 9.84
C HIS A 93 -3.84 31.96 10.32
N VAL A 94 -3.27 31.20 9.39
CA VAL A 94 -2.15 30.30 9.69
C VAL A 94 -0.95 31.20 9.92
N SER A 95 -0.42 31.21 11.14
CA SER A 95 0.79 32.00 11.40
C SER A 95 1.97 31.41 10.62
N ALA A 96 2.96 32.23 10.27
CA ALA A 96 4.17 31.76 9.58
C ALA A 96 4.82 30.58 10.32
N ARG A 97 4.78 30.58 11.65
CA ARG A 97 5.30 29.48 12.48
C ARG A 97 4.51 28.18 12.33
N GLN A 98 3.18 28.26 12.22
CA GLN A 98 2.36 27.07 11.96
C GLN A 98 2.62 26.52 10.56
N LEU A 99 2.82 27.39 9.57
CA LEU A 99 3.18 26.98 8.22
C LEU A 99 4.54 26.28 8.19
N VAL A 100 5.56 26.87 8.82
CA VAL A 100 6.89 26.23 8.95
C VAL A 100 6.79 24.88 9.65
N ALA A 101 6.05 24.77 10.75
CA ALA A 101 5.87 23.50 11.44
C ALA A 101 5.21 22.43 10.54
N ILE A 102 4.22 22.81 9.73
CA ILE A 102 3.58 21.91 8.76
C ILE A 102 4.59 21.46 7.69
N ILE A 103 5.31 22.42 7.08
CA ILE A 103 6.31 22.13 6.04
C ILE A 103 7.37 21.18 6.59
N VAL A 104 7.97 21.51 7.73
CA VAL A 104 9.00 20.67 8.38
C VAL A 104 8.46 19.28 8.73
N SER A 105 7.22 19.19 9.26
CA SER A 105 6.61 17.91 9.62
C SER A 105 6.31 17.00 8.43
N ILE A 106 6.33 17.53 7.20
CA ILE A 106 6.11 16.74 5.98
C ILE A 106 7.43 16.52 5.26
N ALA A 107 8.19 17.59 5.02
CA ALA A 107 9.42 17.56 4.22
C ALA A 107 10.53 16.71 4.85
N VAL A 108 10.71 16.78 6.18
CA VAL A 108 11.75 15.98 6.86
C VAL A 108 11.47 14.48 6.79
N PRO A 109 10.31 13.95 7.25
CA PRO A 109 10.05 12.52 7.11
C PRO A 109 9.98 12.09 5.66
N ALA A 110 9.51 12.93 4.73
CA ALA A 110 9.57 12.64 3.31
C ALA A 110 11.00 12.39 2.83
N ALA A 111 11.93 13.29 3.17
CA ALA A 111 13.33 13.14 2.80
C ALA A 111 13.97 11.89 3.43
N LEU A 112 13.67 11.59 4.70
CA LEU A 112 14.20 10.40 5.38
C LEU A 112 13.68 9.11 4.76
N ILE A 113 12.37 9.01 4.50
CA ILE A 113 11.76 7.83 3.89
C ILE A 113 12.26 7.65 2.47
N ALA A 114 12.29 8.72 1.66
CA ALA A 114 12.81 8.68 0.31
C ALA A 114 14.29 8.28 0.31
N PHE A 115 15.10 8.79 1.24
CA PHE A 115 16.50 8.42 1.37
C PHE A 115 16.68 6.93 1.64
N VAL A 116 15.89 6.35 2.56
CA VAL A 116 15.92 4.90 2.84
C VAL A 116 15.57 4.11 1.58
N LEU A 117 14.47 4.45 0.90
CA LEU A 117 14.04 3.74 -0.30
C LEU A 117 15.07 3.83 -1.43
N VAL A 118 15.48 5.04 -1.79
CA VAL A 118 16.44 5.30 -2.88
C VAL A 118 17.77 4.60 -2.62
N ARG A 119 18.26 4.64 -1.36
CA ARG A 119 19.52 4.00 -1.00
C ARG A 119 19.43 2.48 -1.03
N SER A 120 18.31 1.90 -0.62
CA SER A 120 18.11 0.45 -0.60
C SER A 120 17.82 -0.14 -1.98
N MET A 121 17.08 0.57 -2.85
CA MET A 121 16.75 0.11 -4.20
C MET A 121 17.94 0.10 -5.15
N HIS A 122 18.98 0.92 -4.87
CA HIS A 122 20.18 1.14 -5.70
C HIS A 122 19.92 1.79 -7.06
N ASP A 123 19.05 1.21 -7.88
CA ASP A 123 18.66 1.69 -9.21
C ASP A 123 17.15 1.93 -9.28
N PRO A 124 16.67 2.99 -9.96
CA PRO A 124 15.23 3.21 -10.15
C PRO A 124 14.52 2.14 -10.99
N GLU A 125 15.23 1.34 -11.79
CA GLU A 125 14.64 0.24 -12.57
C GLU A 125 14.54 -1.08 -11.79
N PHE A 126 15.37 -1.26 -10.75
CA PHE A 126 15.34 -2.49 -9.97
C PHE A 126 14.03 -2.62 -9.20
N PHE A 127 13.47 -3.81 -9.18
CA PHE A 127 12.20 -4.10 -8.53
C PHE A 127 12.35 -5.24 -7.53
N SER A 128 11.36 -5.36 -6.64
CA SER A 128 11.38 -6.39 -5.61
C SER A 128 11.10 -7.77 -6.21
N GLN A 129 11.99 -8.72 -6.01
CA GLN A 129 11.87 -10.08 -6.53
C GLN A 129 11.21 -11.00 -5.47
N ARG A 130 9.96 -10.68 -5.15
CA ARG A 130 9.14 -11.40 -4.15
C ARG A 130 7.82 -11.83 -4.76
N TYR A 131 7.16 -12.75 -4.06
CA TYR A 131 6.02 -13.54 -4.52
C TYR A 131 4.90 -12.75 -5.22
N ASP A 132 4.35 -11.70 -4.60
CA ASP A 132 3.23 -10.99 -5.22
C ASP A 132 3.68 -10.03 -6.33
N ASN A 133 4.98 -9.74 -6.45
CA ASN A 133 5.44 -8.75 -7.43
C ASN A 133 5.40 -9.28 -8.87
N PHE A 134 5.49 -10.61 -9.05
CA PHE A 134 5.17 -11.28 -10.31
C PHE A 134 3.81 -10.82 -10.83
N PHE A 135 2.79 -10.88 -9.96
CA PHE A 135 1.45 -10.43 -10.31
C PHE A 135 1.43 -8.92 -10.57
N HIS A 136 2.04 -8.12 -9.70
CA HIS A 136 1.88 -6.67 -9.74
C HIS A 136 2.47 -6.00 -10.98
N LEU A 137 3.67 -6.39 -11.41
CA LEU A 137 4.28 -5.82 -12.63
C LEU A 137 3.51 -6.29 -13.87
N ASN A 138 3.24 -7.60 -13.96
CA ASN A 138 2.51 -8.19 -15.07
C ASN A 138 1.07 -7.66 -15.18
N ALA A 139 0.40 -7.41 -14.06
CA ALA A 139 -0.93 -6.82 -14.03
C ALA A 139 -0.94 -5.37 -14.51
N VAL A 140 0.13 -4.59 -14.30
CA VAL A 140 0.23 -3.26 -14.91
C VAL A 140 0.36 -3.38 -16.42
N GLN A 141 1.22 -4.27 -16.91
CA GLN A 141 1.37 -4.50 -18.35
C GLN A 141 0.06 -5.00 -18.98
N TYR A 142 -0.61 -5.95 -18.35
CA TYR A 142 -1.91 -6.46 -18.77
C TYR A 142 -2.97 -5.37 -18.90
N VAL A 143 -2.97 -4.38 -17.99
CA VAL A 143 -3.85 -3.21 -18.09
C VAL A 143 -3.50 -2.34 -19.29
N LEU A 144 -2.20 -2.17 -19.61
CA LEU A 144 -1.75 -1.40 -20.77
C LEU A 144 -2.19 -2.07 -22.08
N ASP A 145 -2.02 -3.38 -22.20
CA ASP A 145 -2.34 -4.13 -23.43
C ASP A 145 -3.85 -4.23 -23.66
N THR A 146 -4.59 -4.60 -22.61
CA THR A 146 -6.05 -4.78 -22.71
C THR A 146 -6.81 -3.46 -22.70
N GLY A 147 -6.22 -2.40 -22.13
CA GLY A 147 -6.92 -1.16 -21.86
C GLY A 147 -8.06 -1.34 -20.86
N ASN A 148 -7.95 -2.24 -19.88
CA ASN A 148 -8.98 -2.47 -18.88
C ASN A 148 -8.39 -2.61 -17.46
N ALA A 149 -8.49 -1.53 -16.67
CA ALA A 149 -8.06 -1.51 -15.27
C ALA A 149 -9.16 -1.86 -14.26
N SER A 150 -10.32 -2.35 -14.71
CA SER A 150 -11.44 -2.61 -13.82
C SER A 150 -11.07 -3.69 -12.79
N PRO A 151 -11.43 -3.50 -11.50
CA PRO A 151 -11.24 -4.54 -10.51
C PRO A 151 -12.14 -5.76 -10.76
N LEU A 152 -13.12 -5.65 -11.66
CA LEU A 152 -13.97 -6.77 -12.11
C LEU A 152 -13.40 -7.52 -13.32
N TRP A 153 -12.22 -7.13 -13.79
CA TRP A 153 -11.54 -7.71 -14.94
C TRP A 153 -10.17 -8.24 -14.56
N LEU A 154 -9.39 -7.47 -13.80
CA LEU A 154 -7.95 -7.72 -13.62
C LEU A 154 -7.60 -9.14 -13.14
N GLY A 155 -8.48 -9.81 -12.38
CA GLY A 155 -8.26 -11.20 -11.96
C GLY A 155 -8.25 -12.22 -13.11
N SER A 156 -8.78 -11.88 -14.30
CA SER A 156 -8.77 -12.77 -15.47
C SER A 156 -7.36 -13.06 -16.00
N MET A 157 -6.35 -12.25 -15.64
CA MET A 157 -4.96 -12.50 -16.00
C MET A 157 -4.45 -13.84 -15.44
N THR A 158 -4.90 -14.21 -14.25
CA THR A 158 -4.46 -15.44 -13.56
C THR A 158 -5.59 -16.44 -13.35
N SER A 159 -6.84 -16.02 -13.45
CA SER A 159 -7.99 -16.89 -13.27
C SER A 159 -9.03 -16.70 -14.38
N PRO A 160 -8.70 -17.07 -15.63
CA PRO A 160 -9.57 -16.85 -16.80
C PRO A 160 -10.92 -17.56 -16.69
N ALA A 161 -10.99 -18.72 -16.03
CA ALA A 161 -12.22 -19.46 -15.76
C ALA A 161 -12.86 -19.11 -14.39
N GLY A 162 -12.15 -18.34 -13.56
CA GLY A 162 -12.53 -18.03 -12.18
C GLY A 162 -13.29 -16.72 -12.01
N VAL A 163 -13.31 -16.21 -10.76
CA VAL A 163 -13.89 -14.90 -10.46
C VAL A 163 -12.87 -13.83 -10.86
N PRO A 164 -13.17 -12.93 -11.83
CA PRO A 164 -12.20 -11.98 -12.36
C PRO A 164 -11.92 -10.79 -11.42
N PHE A 165 -12.28 -10.91 -10.14
CA PHE A 165 -12.17 -9.81 -9.18
C PHE A 165 -10.76 -9.72 -8.60
N TYR A 166 -10.13 -8.56 -8.75
CA TYR A 166 -8.90 -8.19 -8.04
C TYR A 166 -8.91 -6.70 -7.69
N PRO A 167 -8.52 -6.26 -6.48
CA PRO A 167 -8.43 -4.84 -6.14
C PRO A 167 -7.37 -4.10 -6.97
N SER A 168 -7.79 -3.53 -8.09
CA SER A 168 -6.92 -3.00 -9.14
C SER A 168 -6.43 -1.57 -8.91
N GLY A 169 -6.76 -0.93 -7.78
CA GLY A 169 -6.51 0.50 -7.57
C GLY A 169 -5.04 0.92 -7.74
N TRP A 170 -4.10 0.06 -7.34
CA TRP A 170 -2.66 0.25 -7.60
C TRP A 170 -2.34 0.23 -9.09
N HIS A 171 -2.69 -0.87 -9.77
CA HIS A 171 -2.42 -1.12 -11.19
C HIS A 171 -3.03 -0.06 -12.11
N ALA A 172 -4.24 0.40 -11.78
CA ALA A 172 -4.93 1.49 -12.47
C ALA A 172 -4.15 2.82 -12.40
N LEU A 173 -3.52 3.10 -11.26
CA LEU A 173 -2.70 4.30 -11.09
C LEU A 173 -1.35 4.17 -11.81
N VAL A 174 -0.65 3.05 -11.63
CA VAL A 174 0.68 2.85 -12.22
C VAL A 174 0.63 2.79 -13.75
N SER A 175 -0.38 2.13 -14.34
CA SER A 175 -0.57 2.13 -15.80
C SER A 175 -0.74 3.54 -16.39
N ILE A 176 -1.43 4.45 -15.69
CA ILE A 176 -1.52 5.86 -16.11
C ILE A 176 -0.17 6.55 -15.97
N VAL A 177 0.62 6.23 -14.93
CA VAL A 177 1.97 6.78 -14.77
C VAL A 177 2.83 6.37 -15.96
N VAL A 178 2.89 5.08 -16.29
CA VAL A 178 3.59 4.54 -17.47
C VAL A 178 3.18 5.29 -18.74
N ALA A 179 1.87 5.34 -19.03
CA ALA A 179 1.35 5.93 -20.26
C ALA A 179 1.64 7.44 -20.41
N LEU A 180 1.79 8.18 -19.30
CA LEU A 180 2.02 9.63 -19.33
C LEU A 180 3.49 10.03 -19.16
N SER A 181 4.32 9.20 -18.51
CA SER A 181 5.74 9.48 -18.29
C SER A 181 6.64 8.84 -19.35
N GLY A 182 6.18 7.78 -20.04
CA GLY A 182 7.00 6.96 -20.92
C GLY A 182 8.01 6.07 -20.16
N ALA A 183 7.81 5.88 -18.85
CA ALA A 183 8.64 5.02 -18.03
C ALA A 183 8.32 3.54 -18.24
N SER A 184 9.29 2.66 -17.99
CA SER A 184 9.05 1.22 -17.80
C SER A 184 8.06 0.98 -16.64
N VAL A 185 7.44 -0.21 -16.61
CA VAL A 185 6.56 -0.61 -15.52
C VAL A 185 7.30 -0.66 -14.17
N PRO A 186 8.51 -1.25 -14.05
CA PRO A 186 9.30 -1.21 -12.81
C PRO A 186 9.58 0.22 -12.31
N LEU A 187 10.05 1.11 -13.19
CA LEU A 187 10.38 2.49 -12.82
C LEU A 187 9.13 3.27 -12.38
N ALA A 188 8.00 3.12 -13.08
CA ALA A 188 6.73 3.74 -12.70
C ALA A 188 6.21 3.21 -11.35
N THR A 189 6.39 1.91 -11.10
CA THR A 189 6.07 1.26 -9.82
C THR A 189 6.91 1.86 -8.70
N ASN A 190 8.22 2.01 -8.88
CA ASN A 190 9.11 2.65 -7.90
C ASN A 190 8.77 4.11 -7.65
N ALA A 191 8.41 4.88 -8.68
CA ALA A 191 7.93 6.25 -8.52
C ALA A 191 6.65 6.30 -7.67
N MET A 192 5.71 5.37 -7.88
CA MET A 192 4.51 5.23 -7.06
C MET A 192 4.86 4.91 -5.60
N ILE A 193 5.75 3.94 -5.35
CA ILE A 193 6.21 3.57 -4.01
C ILE A 193 6.76 4.80 -3.28
N ILE A 194 7.66 5.54 -3.90
CA ILE A 194 8.33 6.71 -3.30
C ILE A 194 7.31 7.80 -2.97
N VAL A 195 6.40 8.16 -3.88
CA VAL A 195 5.42 9.22 -3.62
C VAL A 195 4.43 8.80 -2.53
N VAL A 196 3.96 7.55 -2.54
CA VAL A 196 3.02 7.04 -1.53
C VAL A 196 3.69 6.98 -0.15
N ALA A 197 4.92 6.45 -0.06
CA ALA A 197 5.65 6.30 1.21
C ALA A 197 6.15 7.63 1.76
N ALA A 198 6.77 8.48 0.93
CA ALA A 198 7.44 9.69 1.37
C ALA A 198 6.50 10.90 1.41
N VAL A 199 5.42 10.93 0.62
CA VAL A 199 4.54 12.11 0.53
C VAL A 199 3.16 11.84 1.11
N VAL A 200 2.44 10.84 0.60
CA VAL A 200 1.06 10.57 1.01
C VAL A 200 1.00 10.16 2.48
N TRP A 201 1.84 9.22 2.89
CA TRP A 201 1.86 8.70 4.26
C TRP A 201 2.18 9.78 5.32
N PRO A 202 3.28 10.56 5.23
CA PRO A 202 3.57 11.59 6.24
C PRO A 202 2.49 12.67 6.33
N ILE A 203 1.90 13.08 5.19
CA ILE A 203 0.77 14.00 5.17
C ILE A 203 -0.42 13.40 5.94
N GLY A 204 -0.75 12.14 5.68
CA GLY A 204 -1.82 11.41 6.35
C GLY A 204 -1.59 11.25 7.86
N ALA A 205 -0.38 10.85 8.26
CA ALA A 205 0.02 10.68 9.66
C ALA A 205 -0.06 12.00 10.45
N VAL A 206 0.52 13.08 9.91
CA VAL A 206 0.45 14.41 10.52
C VAL A 206 -1.01 14.89 10.62
N PHE A 207 -1.81 14.63 9.59
CA PHE A 207 -3.22 15.01 9.56
C PHE A 207 -4.03 14.27 10.64
N LEU A 208 -3.84 12.95 10.77
CA LEU A 208 -4.48 12.12 11.78
C LEU A 208 -4.23 12.64 13.19
N VAL A 209 -2.96 12.85 13.55
CA VAL A 209 -2.59 13.35 14.88
C VAL A 209 -3.18 14.73 15.14
N ARG A 210 -3.12 15.63 14.14
CA ARG A 210 -3.61 17.01 14.31
C ARG A 210 -5.12 17.11 14.51
N GLU A 211 -5.90 16.25 13.85
CA GLU A 211 -7.37 16.27 13.98
C GLU A 211 -7.87 15.50 15.21
N LEU A 212 -7.12 14.50 15.70
CA LEU A 212 -7.44 13.79 16.94
C LEU A 212 -6.98 14.56 18.19
N LEU A 213 -5.72 15.00 18.23
CA LEU A 213 -5.05 15.49 19.45
C LEU A 213 -4.78 17.00 19.46
N GLY A 214 -4.97 17.68 18.33
CA GLY A 214 -4.91 19.13 18.21
C GLY A 214 -3.78 19.66 17.32
N ARG A 215 -3.91 20.94 16.94
CA ARG A 215 -3.12 21.55 15.85
C ARG A 215 -1.92 22.38 16.30
N ASN A 216 -1.39 22.13 17.49
CA ASN A 216 -0.24 22.89 17.98
C ASN A 216 1.04 22.51 17.18
N GLN A 217 2.01 23.42 17.14
CA GLN A 217 3.21 23.28 16.30
C GLN A 217 4.08 22.11 16.73
N ILE A 218 4.28 21.94 18.03
CA ILE A 218 5.12 20.86 18.58
C ILE A 218 4.53 19.50 18.24
N MET A 219 3.22 19.32 18.44
CA MET A 219 2.49 18.10 18.08
C MET A 219 2.60 17.81 16.58
N THR A 220 2.51 18.84 15.75
CA THR A 220 2.61 18.71 14.29
C THR A 220 3.99 18.17 13.89
N VAL A 221 5.07 18.74 14.44
CA VAL A 221 6.44 18.28 14.20
C VAL A 221 6.67 16.86 14.73
N ILE A 222 6.20 16.55 15.93
CA ILE A 222 6.31 15.20 16.53
C ILE A 222 5.60 14.17 15.65
N ALA A 223 4.38 14.48 15.16
CA ALA A 223 3.66 13.59 14.27
C ALA A 223 4.44 13.29 12.99
N GLY A 224 5.08 14.31 12.41
CA GLY A 224 5.93 14.16 11.24
C GLY A 224 7.13 13.26 11.51
N ALA A 225 7.87 13.51 12.58
CA ALA A 225 9.03 12.69 12.94
C ALA A 225 8.64 11.22 13.20
N LEU A 226 7.49 10.99 13.86
CA LEU A 226 6.98 9.65 14.09
C LEU A 226 6.54 8.94 12.80
N ALA A 227 6.13 9.66 11.76
CA ALA A 227 5.75 9.04 10.48
C ALA A 227 6.92 8.28 9.81
N ALA A 228 8.17 8.68 10.07
CA ALA A 228 9.37 8.00 9.58
C ALA A 228 10.03 7.08 10.63
N ALA A 229 9.40 6.90 11.79
CA ALA A 229 10.01 6.21 12.94
C ALA A 229 9.63 4.73 13.03
N PHE A 230 8.63 4.27 12.27
CA PHE A 230 8.14 2.90 12.34
C PHE A 230 8.61 2.11 11.11
N PRO A 231 9.38 1.02 11.27
CA PRO A 231 9.73 0.16 10.13
C PRO A 231 8.49 -0.55 9.56
N ALA A 232 7.54 -0.92 10.42
CA ALA A 232 6.33 -1.65 10.03
C ALA A 232 5.46 -0.90 9.01
N PHE A 233 5.50 0.44 8.97
CA PHE A 233 4.92 1.22 7.88
C PHE A 233 5.67 2.55 7.72
N PRO A 234 6.20 2.87 6.53
CA PRO A 234 5.76 2.36 5.22
C PRO A 234 6.54 1.16 4.64
N PHE A 235 7.58 0.64 5.30
CA PHE A 235 8.56 -0.22 4.64
C PHE A 235 8.19 -1.71 4.57
N LEU A 236 7.64 -2.28 5.64
CA LEU A 236 7.41 -3.74 5.74
C LEU A 236 6.65 -4.34 4.55
N LEU A 237 5.62 -3.65 4.07
CA LEU A 237 4.81 -4.14 2.94
C LEU A 237 5.54 -4.11 1.59
N LEU A 238 6.68 -3.40 1.50
CA LEU A 238 7.46 -3.24 0.27
C LEU A 238 8.54 -4.31 0.08
N HIS A 239 8.89 -5.07 1.12
CA HIS A 239 9.91 -6.13 1.05
C HIS A 239 9.44 -7.52 1.51
N TYR A 240 8.37 -7.60 2.33
CA TYR A 240 7.88 -8.89 2.80
C TYR A 240 7.34 -9.75 1.64
N GLY A 241 6.22 -9.32 1.06
CA GLY A 241 5.56 -9.95 -0.08
C GLY A 241 5.25 -8.97 -1.20
N VAL A 242 5.54 -7.68 -0.99
CA VAL A 242 5.30 -6.60 -1.97
C VAL A 242 3.80 -6.31 -2.13
N LEU A 243 3.15 -6.03 -1.01
CA LEU A 243 1.71 -5.85 -0.90
C LEU A 243 1.27 -4.44 -1.33
N TYR A 244 1.59 -4.03 -2.56
CA TYR A 244 1.41 -2.66 -3.04
C TYR A 244 -0.02 -2.11 -2.91
N PRO A 245 -1.08 -2.86 -3.25
CA PRO A 245 -2.43 -2.33 -3.13
C PRO A 245 -2.81 -2.08 -1.66
N LEU A 246 -2.40 -2.98 -0.74
CA LEU A 246 -2.59 -2.78 0.70
C LEU A 246 -1.79 -1.59 1.21
N PHE A 247 -0.55 -1.46 0.76
CA PHE A 247 0.33 -0.34 1.09
C PHE A 247 -0.29 1.02 0.69
N LEU A 248 -0.79 1.14 -0.55
CA LEU A 248 -1.53 2.33 -1.00
C LEU A 248 -2.77 2.60 -0.14
N GLY A 249 -3.59 1.56 0.11
CA GLY A 249 -4.79 1.67 0.92
C GLY A 249 -4.48 2.16 2.35
N LEU A 250 -3.43 1.63 2.98
CA LEU A 250 -3.00 2.03 4.32
C LEU A 250 -2.38 3.44 4.35
N ALA A 251 -1.71 3.87 3.28
CA ALA A 251 -1.18 5.24 3.19
C ALA A 251 -2.30 6.30 3.17
N VAL A 252 -3.45 6.00 2.57
CA VAL A 252 -4.63 6.90 2.53
C VAL A 252 -5.63 6.66 3.67
N ALA A 253 -5.53 5.55 4.40
CA ALA A 253 -6.39 5.21 5.54
C ALA A 253 -6.49 6.32 6.62
N PRO A 254 -5.42 7.06 6.98
CA PRO A 254 -5.51 8.18 7.93
C PRO A 254 -6.59 9.21 7.56
N ALA A 255 -6.82 9.47 6.28
CA ALA A 255 -7.83 10.42 5.82
C ALA A 255 -9.24 9.94 6.15
N ALA A 256 -9.54 8.65 5.90
CA ALA A 256 -10.83 8.05 6.23
C ALA A 256 -11.08 7.93 7.73
N ILE A 257 -10.05 7.59 8.51
CA ILE A 257 -10.12 7.56 9.98
C ILE A 257 -10.50 8.96 10.51
N VAL A 258 -9.92 10.03 9.95
CA VAL A 258 -10.24 11.41 10.33
C VAL A 258 -11.67 11.81 9.92
N VAL A 259 -12.13 11.41 8.73
CA VAL A 259 -13.52 11.67 8.31
C VAL A 259 -14.51 10.95 9.24
N ALA A 260 -14.24 9.69 9.58
CA ALA A 260 -15.02 8.92 10.56
C ALA A 260 -14.99 9.61 11.93
N TRP A 261 -13.84 10.10 12.38
CA TRP A 261 -13.72 10.88 13.61
C TRP A 261 -14.60 12.14 13.60
N TRP A 262 -14.60 12.91 12.51
CA TRP A 262 -15.44 14.11 12.40
C TRP A 262 -16.94 13.82 12.42
N LEU A 263 -17.34 12.69 11.84
CA LEU A 263 -18.73 12.23 11.81
C LEU A 263 -19.19 11.69 13.18
N LEU A 264 -18.32 10.94 13.86
CA LEU A 264 -18.68 10.17 15.06
C LEU A 264 -18.38 10.90 16.37
N ARG A 265 -17.50 11.89 16.40
CA ARG A 265 -17.16 12.58 17.66
C ARG A 265 -18.38 13.25 18.32
N PRO A 266 -18.57 13.12 19.64
CA PRO A 266 -19.61 13.84 20.38
C PRO A 266 -19.44 15.36 20.31
N GLY A 267 -20.52 16.06 19.98
CA GLY A 267 -20.55 17.53 19.92
C GLY A 267 -21.62 18.04 18.94
N ARG A 268 -21.76 19.37 18.82
CA ARG A 268 -22.60 19.96 17.76
C ARG A 268 -21.96 19.62 16.42
N VAL A 269 -22.60 18.71 15.67
CA VAL A 269 -22.28 18.50 14.25
C VAL A 269 -22.41 19.85 13.57
N SER A 270 -21.31 20.37 13.02
CA SER A 270 -21.39 21.61 12.26
C SER A 270 -22.32 21.30 11.07
N ARG A 271 -23.42 22.04 10.92
CA ARG A 271 -24.45 21.86 9.90
C ARG A 271 -23.96 21.96 8.43
N ARG A 272 -22.64 22.06 8.18
CA ARG A 272 -22.07 22.57 6.92
C ARG A 272 -20.90 21.77 6.35
N GLN A 273 -20.46 20.72 7.03
CA GLN A 273 -19.42 19.85 6.51
C GLN A 273 -20.04 18.46 6.46
N ASP A 274 -20.54 18.08 5.29
CA ASP A 274 -21.20 16.79 5.05
C ASP A 274 -20.16 15.68 5.12
N TRP A 275 -19.73 15.35 6.33
CA TRP A 275 -18.74 14.31 6.58
C TRP A 275 -19.20 12.95 6.05
N ALA A 276 -20.52 12.73 6.01
CA ALA A 276 -21.11 11.57 5.34
C ALA A 276 -20.79 11.57 3.84
N LEU A 277 -20.89 12.71 3.14
CA LEU A 277 -20.50 12.81 1.74
C LEU A 277 -19.00 12.52 1.56
N LEU A 278 -18.13 13.08 2.40
CA LEU A 278 -16.69 12.77 2.31
C LEU A 278 -16.40 11.29 2.56
N LEU A 279 -17.14 10.64 3.45
CA LEU A 279 -16.97 9.20 3.68
C LEU A 279 -17.39 8.41 2.44
N VAL A 280 -18.55 8.74 1.85
CA VAL A 280 -19.04 8.15 0.60
C VAL A 280 -18.04 8.35 -0.55
N LEU A 281 -17.36 9.49 -0.60
CA LEU A 281 -16.37 9.79 -1.64
C LEU A 281 -15.02 9.12 -1.42
N VAL A 282 -14.67 8.70 -0.20
CA VAL A 282 -13.34 8.11 0.12
C VAL A 282 -13.39 6.57 0.20
N VAL A 283 -14.52 5.99 0.60
CA VAL A 283 -14.68 4.54 0.77
C VAL A 283 -14.44 3.74 -0.52
N PRO A 284 -14.94 4.15 -1.72
CA PRO A 284 -14.70 3.41 -2.95
C PRO A 284 -13.21 3.25 -3.27
N GLY A 285 -12.43 4.32 -3.15
CA GLY A 285 -10.99 4.27 -3.38
C GLY A 285 -10.27 3.38 -2.38
N LEU A 286 -10.66 3.40 -1.11
CA LEU A 286 -10.09 2.47 -0.12
C LEU A 286 -10.41 1.01 -0.44
N GLY A 287 -11.65 0.71 -0.81
CA GLY A 287 -12.09 -0.65 -1.13
C GLY A 287 -11.37 -1.21 -2.36
N VAL A 288 -11.27 -0.41 -3.43
CA VAL A 288 -10.61 -0.82 -4.68
C VAL A 288 -9.08 -0.75 -4.60
N ALA A 289 -8.52 0.13 -3.75
CA ALA A 289 -7.08 0.10 -3.45
C ALA A 289 -6.74 -1.21 -2.74
N HIS A 290 -7.39 -1.52 -1.61
CA HIS A 290 -7.34 -2.85 -1.02
C HIS A 290 -8.42 -3.03 0.08
N PRO A 291 -9.27 -4.07 0.03
CA PRO A 291 -10.33 -4.23 1.01
C PRO A 291 -9.84 -4.43 2.45
N GLY A 292 -8.68 -5.06 2.65
CA GLY A 292 -7.98 -5.12 3.94
C GLY A 292 -7.60 -3.75 4.53
N ALA A 293 -7.34 -2.71 3.72
CA ALA A 293 -7.10 -1.36 4.23
C ALA A 293 -8.41 -0.71 4.71
N LEU A 294 -9.51 -0.92 3.97
CA LEU A 294 -10.85 -0.52 4.41
C LEU A 294 -11.20 -1.20 5.75
N MET A 295 -10.89 -2.48 5.90
CA MET A 295 -11.11 -3.20 7.14
C MET A 295 -10.22 -2.68 8.29
N ALA A 296 -9.01 -2.19 7.99
CA ALA A 296 -8.16 -1.54 9.00
C ALA A 296 -8.77 -0.22 9.49
N VAL A 297 -9.35 0.58 8.58
CA VAL A 297 -10.11 1.78 8.95
C VAL A 297 -11.31 1.43 9.82
N VAL A 298 -12.06 0.39 9.48
CA VAL A 298 -13.18 -0.10 10.31
C VAL A 298 -12.65 -0.49 11.69
N ALA A 299 -11.66 -1.39 11.79
CA ALA A 299 -11.09 -1.82 13.08
C ALA A 299 -10.64 -0.63 13.95
N LEU A 300 -9.89 0.32 13.37
CA LEU A 300 -9.38 1.50 14.08
C LEU A 300 -10.45 2.54 14.43
N THR A 301 -11.62 2.52 13.79
CA THR A 301 -12.72 3.47 14.07
C THR A 301 -13.78 2.91 15.02
N VAL A 302 -13.71 1.62 15.37
CA VAL A 302 -14.56 0.99 16.42
C VAL A 302 -14.62 1.83 17.71
N PRO A 303 -13.51 2.38 18.25
CA PRO A 303 -13.57 3.19 19.47
C PRO A 303 -14.44 4.45 19.32
N PHE A 304 -14.48 5.05 18.13
CA PHE A 304 -15.26 6.26 17.88
C PHE A 304 -16.75 5.95 17.92
N VAL A 305 -17.15 4.83 17.30
CA VAL A 305 -18.53 4.32 17.30
C VAL A 305 -18.98 3.97 18.72
N LEU A 306 -18.19 3.17 19.44
CA LEU A 306 -18.51 2.76 20.82
C LEU A 306 -18.63 3.97 21.74
N ALA A 307 -17.69 4.91 21.68
CA ALA A 307 -17.72 6.06 22.56
C ALA A 307 -18.85 7.04 22.19
N ARG A 308 -19.23 7.14 20.90
CA ARG A 308 -20.41 7.89 20.44
C ARG A 308 -21.71 7.25 20.92
N LEU A 309 -21.80 5.92 20.87
CA LEU A 309 -22.92 5.15 21.40
C LEU A 309 -23.07 5.38 22.91
N LEU A 310 -22.01 5.19 23.68
CA LEU A 310 -22.01 5.39 25.13
C LEU A 310 -22.44 6.81 25.52
N HIS A 311 -21.97 7.82 24.76
CA HIS A 311 -22.40 9.21 24.98
C HIS A 311 -23.90 9.40 24.70
N GLN A 312 -24.43 8.81 23.63
CA GLN A 312 -25.85 8.92 23.28
C GLN A 312 -26.77 8.06 24.16
N MET A 313 -26.29 6.93 24.69
CA MET A 313 -27.04 6.12 25.66
C MET A 313 -27.28 6.85 26.97
N ARG A 314 -26.41 7.81 27.32
CA ARG A 314 -26.58 8.69 28.48
C ARG A 314 -27.52 9.87 28.21
N ALA A 315 -27.94 10.09 26.96
CA ALA A 315 -28.90 11.13 26.59
C ALA A 315 -30.31 10.53 26.42
N PRO A 316 -31.37 11.09 27.05
CA PRO A 316 -32.73 10.57 26.91
C PRO A 316 -33.35 10.88 25.52
N GLY A 317 -34.26 10.00 25.05
CA GLY A 317 -35.14 10.24 23.88
C GLY A 317 -34.63 9.72 22.52
N ARG A 318 -35.12 10.34 21.43
CA ARG A 318 -34.78 10.03 20.01
C ARG A 318 -33.28 9.88 19.68
N PRO A 319 -32.34 10.61 20.31
CA PRO A 319 -30.90 10.43 20.05
C PRO A 319 -30.42 9.00 20.30
N ARG A 320 -31.00 8.30 21.28
CA ARG A 320 -30.64 6.91 21.61
C ARG A 320 -30.99 5.92 20.50
N VAL A 321 -32.14 6.09 19.85
CA VAL A 321 -32.57 5.22 18.73
C VAL A 321 -31.67 5.39 17.51
N ILE A 322 -31.29 6.62 17.19
CA ILE A 322 -30.36 6.93 16.09
C ILE A 322 -28.98 6.32 16.36
N ALA A 323 -28.50 6.41 17.61
CA ALA A 323 -27.23 5.81 17.99
C ALA A 323 -27.20 4.28 17.80
N ILE A 324 -28.29 3.61 18.21
CA ILE A 324 -28.44 2.15 18.04
C ILE A 324 -28.53 1.81 16.55
N GLY A 325 -29.32 2.56 15.77
CA GLY A 325 -29.41 2.36 14.32
C GLY A 325 -28.05 2.52 13.61
N LEU A 326 -27.25 3.52 13.98
CA LEU A 326 -25.90 3.71 13.46
C LEU A 326 -24.96 2.57 13.87
N LEU A 327 -25.06 2.06 15.09
CA LEU A 327 -24.28 0.90 15.54
C LEU A 327 -24.65 -0.35 14.75
N VAL A 328 -25.94 -0.61 14.56
CA VAL A 328 -26.43 -1.76 13.79
C VAL A 328 -26.00 -1.63 12.33
N ALA A 329 -26.11 -0.44 11.73
CA ALA A 329 -25.62 -0.21 10.36
C ALA A 329 -24.11 -0.41 10.25
N TYR A 330 -23.33 0.12 11.21
CA TYR A 330 -21.89 -0.07 11.26
C TYR A 330 -21.50 -1.55 11.43
N ALA A 331 -22.17 -2.27 12.33
CA ALA A 331 -21.95 -3.69 12.56
C ALA A 331 -22.36 -4.52 11.35
N ALA A 332 -23.49 -4.21 10.70
CA ALA A 332 -23.94 -4.88 9.48
C ALA A 332 -22.95 -4.66 8.33
N VAL A 333 -22.49 -3.43 8.11
CA VAL A 333 -21.44 -3.13 7.14
C VAL A 333 -20.16 -3.87 7.48
N GLY A 334 -19.76 -3.88 8.76
CA GLY A 334 -18.61 -4.64 9.23
C GLY A 334 -18.74 -6.14 8.91
N VAL A 335 -19.89 -6.76 9.21
CA VAL A 335 -20.15 -8.18 8.92
C VAL A 335 -20.16 -8.46 7.42
N VAL A 336 -20.81 -7.61 6.61
CA VAL A 336 -20.81 -7.77 5.15
C VAL A 336 -19.38 -7.64 4.60
N LEU A 337 -18.61 -6.66 5.06
CA LEU A 337 -17.21 -6.52 4.68
C LEU A 337 -16.40 -7.73 5.15
N LEU A 338 -16.61 -8.25 6.35
CA LEU A 338 -15.96 -9.48 6.80
C LEU A 338 -16.29 -10.66 5.89
N GLN A 339 -17.52 -10.81 5.40
CA GLN A 339 -17.89 -11.92 4.50
C GLN A 339 -17.35 -11.74 3.09
N VAL A 340 -17.31 -10.51 2.57
CA VAL A 340 -16.88 -10.20 1.20
C VAL A 340 -15.35 -10.14 1.08
N VAL A 341 -14.67 -9.59 2.07
CA VAL A 341 -13.21 -9.38 2.07
C VAL A 341 -12.47 -10.63 2.53
N ARG A 342 -13.11 -11.47 3.33
CA ARG A 342 -12.48 -12.69 3.81
C ARG A 342 -12.23 -13.63 2.63
N PRO A 343 -10.98 -14.03 2.41
CA PRO A 343 -10.65 -14.96 1.34
C PRO A 343 -11.24 -16.36 1.65
N PRO A 344 -11.35 -17.23 0.64
CA PRO A 344 -11.73 -18.62 0.84
C PRO A 344 -10.90 -19.30 1.94
N GLY A 345 -11.49 -20.25 2.66
CA GLY A 345 -10.81 -20.92 3.78
C GLY A 345 -9.47 -21.55 3.41
N SER A 346 -9.34 -22.06 2.19
CA SER A 346 -8.09 -22.61 1.63
C SER A 346 -6.96 -21.58 1.50
N GLN A 347 -7.28 -20.29 1.41
CA GLN A 347 -6.31 -19.19 1.27
C GLN A 347 -5.96 -18.53 2.62
N ILE A 348 -6.47 -19.06 3.74
CA ILE A 348 -6.18 -18.58 5.10
C ILE A 348 -5.23 -19.59 5.78
N TYR A 349 -3.99 -19.65 5.30
CA TYR A 349 -3.04 -20.70 5.70
C TYR A 349 -1.84 -20.19 6.51
N TRP A 350 -1.66 -18.87 6.67
CA TRP A 350 -0.48 -18.32 7.32
C TRP A 350 -0.38 -18.76 8.79
N PRO A 351 0.75 -19.40 9.19
CA PRO A 351 0.93 -19.92 10.55
C PRO A 351 1.12 -18.81 11.58
N ILE A 352 1.05 -19.18 12.87
CA ILE A 352 1.55 -18.32 13.95
C ILE A 352 3.07 -18.27 13.88
N ILE A 353 3.64 -17.11 14.24
CA ILE A 353 5.10 -16.87 14.18
C ILE A 353 5.72 -16.71 15.57
N ASN A 354 4.89 -16.56 16.61
CA ASN A 354 5.33 -16.25 17.98
C ASN A 354 4.46 -16.96 19.03
N THR A 355 4.94 -17.01 20.27
CA THR A 355 4.09 -17.28 21.42
C THR A 355 3.33 -16.02 21.87
N VAL A 356 2.29 -16.18 22.70
CA VAL A 356 1.52 -15.03 23.21
C VAL A 356 2.39 -14.06 24.03
N PRO A 357 3.25 -14.52 24.98
CA PRO A 357 4.19 -13.64 25.66
C PRO A 357 5.14 -12.90 24.71
N ASP A 358 5.67 -13.57 23.69
CA ASP A 358 6.57 -12.94 22.71
C ASP A 358 5.85 -11.86 21.91
N SER A 359 4.62 -12.13 21.46
CA SER A 359 3.80 -11.15 20.73
C SER A 359 3.42 -9.93 21.59
N ILE A 360 3.15 -10.14 22.88
CA ILE A 360 2.96 -9.04 23.84
C ILE A 360 4.25 -8.24 23.98
N GLY A 361 5.39 -8.94 24.10
CA GLY A 361 6.72 -8.34 24.14
C GLY A 361 6.99 -7.46 22.93
N GLU A 362 6.70 -7.95 21.72
CA GLU A 362 6.86 -7.21 20.47
C GLU A 362 6.02 -5.95 20.42
N VAL A 363 4.74 -6.03 20.82
CA VAL A 363 3.86 -4.86 20.89
C VAL A 363 4.38 -3.83 21.88
N VAL A 364 4.77 -4.26 23.07
CA VAL A 364 5.24 -3.36 24.14
C VAL A 364 6.56 -2.71 23.76
N ALA A 365 7.49 -3.47 23.17
CA ALA A 365 8.81 -3.02 22.76
C ALA A 365 8.83 -2.31 21.38
N ALA A 366 7.66 -2.17 20.73
CA ALA A 366 7.53 -1.62 19.38
C ALA A 366 8.43 -2.33 18.36
N SER A 367 8.48 -3.65 18.44
CA SER A 367 9.26 -4.59 17.63
C SER A 367 8.39 -5.60 16.89
N VAL A 368 7.17 -5.20 16.50
CA VAL A 368 6.25 -6.08 15.76
C VAL A 368 6.93 -6.67 14.52
N TYR A 369 6.65 -7.93 14.23
CA TYR A 369 7.24 -8.73 13.17
C TYR A 369 8.76 -8.91 13.30
N GLY A 370 9.26 -9.12 14.53
CA GLY A 370 10.67 -9.39 14.78
C GLY A 370 11.63 -8.21 14.55
N TYR A 371 11.14 -6.99 14.29
CA TYR A 371 12.02 -5.83 14.15
C TYR A 371 12.81 -5.55 15.44
N PRO A 372 14.01 -4.96 15.38
CA PRO A 372 14.73 -4.54 16.57
C PRO A 372 13.91 -3.63 17.50
N SER A 373 13.98 -3.91 18.81
CA SER A 373 13.23 -3.18 19.84
C SER A 373 13.50 -1.67 19.82
N SER A 374 12.40 -0.93 19.88
CA SER A 374 12.38 0.51 19.79
C SER A 374 12.09 1.13 21.17
N LEU A 375 13.15 1.30 21.97
CA LEU A 375 13.02 1.84 23.34
C LEU A 375 12.43 3.26 23.36
N GLY A 376 12.75 4.07 22.34
CA GLY A 376 12.21 5.42 22.19
C GLY A 376 10.69 5.41 22.02
N ILE A 377 10.19 4.65 21.04
CA ILE A 377 8.74 4.56 20.78
C ILE A 377 8.03 3.90 21.96
N THR A 378 8.60 2.85 22.53
CA THR A 378 8.11 2.19 23.76
C THR A 378 7.87 3.21 24.88
N ALA A 379 8.88 4.04 25.19
CA ALA A 379 8.75 5.06 26.22
C ALA A 379 7.65 6.08 25.88
N LEU A 380 7.56 6.52 24.61
CA LEU A 380 6.51 7.44 24.17
C LEU A 380 5.12 6.82 24.29
N MET A 381 4.93 5.55 23.94
CA MET A 381 3.65 4.85 24.09
C MET A 381 3.24 4.77 25.57
N ILE A 382 4.17 4.40 26.46
CA ILE A 382 3.91 4.33 27.91
C ILE A 382 3.54 5.71 28.48
N ILE A 383 4.30 6.76 28.15
CA ILE A 383 4.01 8.14 28.58
C ILE A 383 2.65 8.60 28.02
N GLY A 384 2.35 8.25 26.77
CA GLY A 384 1.08 8.51 26.10
C GLY A 384 -0.09 7.87 26.86
N ALA A 385 -0.01 6.57 27.14
CA ALA A 385 -1.01 5.82 27.88
C ALA A 385 -1.22 6.39 29.29
N TYR A 386 -0.14 6.69 30.00
CA TYR A 386 -0.19 7.34 31.31
C TYR A 386 -0.88 8.72 31.25
N SER A 387 -0.62 9.51 30.21
CA SER A 387 -1.26 10.81 29.97
C SER A 387 -2.76 10.69 29.70
N VAL A 388 -3.21 9.59 29.08
CA VAL A 388 -4.64 9.28 28.91
C VAL A 388 -5.28 9.03 30.28
N ILE A 389 -4.67 8.18 31.11
CA ILE A 389 -5.19 7.84 32.45
C ILE A 389 -5.31 9.09 33.33
N ARG A 390 -4.28 9.96 33.32
CA ARG A 390 -4.24 11.16 34.18
C ARG A 390 -5.17 12.28 33.73
N ARG A 391 -5.43 12.41 32.43
CA ARG A 391 -6.14 13.54 31.83
C ARG A 391 -7.09 13.06 30.74
N GLY A 392 -7.93 12.08 31.09
CA GLY A 392 -8.84 11.42 30.17
C GLY A 392 -9.76 12.41 29.46
N THR A 393 -9.68 12.43 28.13
CA THR A 393 -10.64 13.13 27.26
C THR A 393 -11.12 12.14 26.21
N TYR A 394 -12.24 12.43 25.56
CA TYR A 394 -12.76 11.58 24.49
C TYR A 394 -11.67 11.23 23.45
N ALA A 395 -10.96 12.25 22.93
CA ALA A 395 -9.88 12.04 21.97
C ALA A 395 -8.73 11.16 22.49
N ARG A 396 -8.29 11.38 23.73
CA ARG A 396 -7.20 10.61 24.33
C ARG A 396 -7.57 9.15 24.54
N TRP A 397 -8.80 8.89 25.03
CA TRP A 397 -9.32 7.54 25.18
C TRP A 397 -9.50 6.84 23.84
N SER A 398 -9.98 7.55 22.82
CA SER A 398 -10.10 7.00 21.48
C SER A 398 -8.73 6.61 20.89
N VAL A 399 -7.70 7.45 21.07
CA VAL A 399 -6.33 7.14 20.64
C VAL A 399 -5.75 5.93 21.38
N LEU A 400 -5.95 5.83 22.70
CA LEU A 400 -5.52 4.65 23.45
C LEU A 400 -6.25 3.38 22.96
N ALA A 401 -7.55 3.47 22.74
CA ALA A 401 -8.35 2.35 22.26
C ALA A 401 -7.96 1.91 20.84
N MET A 402 -7.60 2.84 19.94
CA MET A 402 -7.03 2.51 18.62
C MET A 402 -5.77 1.67 18.76
N ALA A 403 -4.82 2.12 19.59
CA ALA A 403 -3.57 1.41 19.86
C ALA A 403 -3.80 0.03 20.48
N VAL A 404 -4.76 -0.09 21.41
CA VAL A 404 -5.12 -1.37 22.04
C VAL A 404 -5.75 -2.32 21.03
N ILE A 405 -6.66 -1.85 20.17
CA ILE A 405 -7.30 -2.70 19.15
C ILE A 405 -6.25 -3.23 18.18
N SER A 406 -5.37 -2.37 17.65
CA SER A 406 -4.33 -2.84 16.74
C SER A 406 -3.35 -3.80 17.40
N ALA A 407 -2.99 -3.56 18.67
CA ALA A 407 -2.18 -4.47 19.46
C ALA A 407 -2.83 -5.85 19.65
N VAL A 408 -4.11 -5.89 20.01
CA VAL A 408 -4.85 -7.14 20.21
C VAL A 408 -4.97 -7.91 18.91
N LEU A 409 -5.29 -7.24 17.79
CA LEU A 409 -5.35 -7.88 16.48
C LEU A 409 -3.98 -8.47 16.07
N TYR A 410 -2.89 -7.74 16.35
CA TYR A 410 -1.53 -8.23 16.11
C TYR A 410 -1.22 -9.49 16.94
N ILE A 411 -1.53 -9.47 18.24
CA ILE A 411 -1.31 -10.64 19.12
C ILE A 411 -2.14 -11.84 18.65
N ILE A 412 -3.39 -11.63 18.21
CA ILE A 412 -4.23 -12.71 17.69
C ILE A 412 -3.57 -13.36 16.45
N VAL A 413 -3.16 -12.55 15.47
CA VAL A 413 -2.59 -13.09 14.23
C VAL A 413 -1.19 -13.68 14.42
N SER A 414 -0.41 -13.14 15.35
CA SER A 414 0.98 -13.57 15.55
C SER A 414 1.09 -14.82 16.43
N ALA A 415 0.15 -15.04 17.36
CA ALA A 415 0.32 -16.05 18.40
C ALA A 415 -0.93 -16.83 18.83
N SER A 416 -2.13 -16.49 18.38
CA SER A 416 -3.31 -17.25 18.80
C SER A 416 -3.37 -18.60 18.09
N PRO A 417 -3.35 -19.75 18.82
CA PRO A 417 -3.54 -21.06 18.21
C PRO A 417 -5.02 -21.34 17.89
N TYR A 418 -5.94 -20.48 18.36
CA TYR A 418 -7.38 -20.67 18.17
C TYR A 418 -7.80 -20.15 16.80
N GLU A 419 -8.00 -21.07 15.84
CA GLU A 419 -8.46 -20.74 14.50
C GLU A 419 -9.75 -19.91 14.49
N THR A 420 -10.69 -20.17 15.41
CA THR A 420 -11.92 -19.38 15.55
C THR A 420 -11.64 -17.91 15.83
N LEU A 421 -10.65 -17.58 16.68
CA LEU A 421 -10.30 -16.18 16.93
C LEU A 421 -9.67 -15.55 15.70
N ARG A 422 -8.74 -16.26 15.05
CA ARG A 422 -8.09 -15.78 13.82
C ARG A 422 -9.13 -15.57 12.71
N PHE A 423 -10.06 -16.50 12.55
CA PHE A 423 -11.15 -16.44 11.59
C PHE A 423 -12.01 -15.18 11.73
N TRP A 424 -12.43 -14.84 12.95
CA TRP A 424 -13.34 -13.71 13.15
C TRP A 424 -12.64 -12.36 13.18
N PHE A 425 -11.37 -12.31 13.60
CA PHE A 425 -10.67 -11.05 13.86
C PHE A 425 -9.57 -10.71 12.87
N THR A 426 -8.92 -11.70 12.25
CA THR A 426 -7.70 -11.48 11.45
C THR A 426 -7.76 -12.06 10.03
N ALA A 427 -8.77 -12.88 9.72
CA ALA A 427 -8.96 -13.46 8.38
C ALA A 427 -9.13 -12.44 7.23
N PRO A 428 -9.70 -11.23 7.41
CA PRO A 428 -9.71 -10.21 6.35
C PRO A 428 -8.32 -9.77 5.89
N TRP A 429 -7.29 -10.10 6.67
CA TRP A 429 -5.88 -9.92 6.34
C TRP A 429 -5.18 -11.26 6.15
N TYR A 430 -5.89 -12.27 5.64
CA TYR A 430 -5.35 -13.60 5.32
C TYR A 430 -4.73 -14.33 6.51
N ASN A 431 -5.01 -13.91 7.75
CA ASN A 431 -4.26 -14.33 8.94
C ASN A 431 -2.74 -14.10 8.82
N ASN A 432 -2.34 -13.06 8.08
CA ASN A 432 -0.95 -12.74 7.79
C ASN A 432 -0.42 -11.66 8.76
N PRO A 433 0.58 -11.96 9.62
CA PRO A 433 1.08 -11.01 10.62
C PRO A 433 1.64 -9.69 10.05
N PRO A 434 2.42 -9.65 8.95
CA PRO A 434 2.92 -8.41 8.34
C PRO A 434 1.84 -7.39 7.99
N ARG A 435 0.70 -7.84 7.44
CA ARG A 435 -0.44 -6.97 7.11
C ARG A 435 -0.97 -6.24 8.34
N ILE A 436 -1.00 -6.92 9.49
CA ILE A 436 -1.48 -6.34 10.75
C ILE A 436 -0.40 -5.49 11.44
N ALA A 437 0.86 -5.90 11.40
CA ALA A 437 1.99 -5.10 11.87
C ALA A 437 2.04 -3.72 11.19
N ALA A 438 1.76 -3.68 9.88
CA ALA A 438 1.72 -2.44 9.11
C ALA A 438 0.64 -1.45 9.61
N PHE A 439 -0.61 -1.89 9.78
CA PHE A 439 -1.63 -0.97 10.29
C PHE A 439 -1.53 -0.74 11.81
N TRP A 440 -0.84 -1.62 12.56
CA TRP A 440 -0.50 -1.36 13.96
C TRP A 440 0.27 -0.06 14.12
N ALA A 441 1.22 0.23 13.22
CA ALA A 441 1.94 1.51 13.21
C ALA A 441 0.97 2.71 13.13
N ILE A 442 -0.08 2.62 12.31
CA ILE A 442 -1.12 3.65 12.18
C ILE A 442 -1.92 3.80 13.49
N GLY A 443 -2.27 2.68 14.12
CA GLY A 443 -3.03 2.65 15.38
C GLY A 443 -2.28 3.26 16.57
N VAL A 444 -0.97 3.01 16.69
CA VAL A 444 -0.15 3.47 17.82
C VAL A 444 0.45 4.87 17.63
N LEU A 445 0.59 5.35 16.40
CA LEU A 445 1.23 6.63 16.09
C LEU A 445 0.62 7.81 16.86
N PRO A 446 -0.71 7.98 16.97
CA PRO A 446 -1.28 9.07 17.77
C PRO A 446 -0.98 8.93 19.27
N LEU A 447 -0.89 7.71 19.80
CA LEU A 447 -0.56 7.48 21.21
C LEU A 447 0.90 7.85 21.50
N ALA A 448 1.82 7.46 20.62
CA ALA A 448 3.23 7.86 20.69
C ALA A 448 3.37 9.39 20.57
N ALA A 449 2.62 10.05 19.69
CA ALA A 449 2.61 11.51 19.56
C ALA A 449 2.13 12.21 20.84
N LEU A 450 1.12 11.63 21.51
CA LEU A 450 0.66 12.10 22.83
C LEU A 450 1.75 11.98 23.90
N GLY A 451 2.53 10.89 23.88
CA GLY A 451 3.70 10.74 24.74
C GLY A 451 4.78 11.79 24.46
N GLY A 452 5.07 12.01 23.17
CA GLY A 452 6.06 12.97 22.73
C GLY A 452 5.74 14.39 23.18
N ILE A 453 4.49 14.84 23.03
CA ILE A 453 4.11 16.20 23.46
C ILE A 453 4.24 16.35 24.98
N VAL A 454 3.93 15.31 25.75
CA VAL A 454 4.07 15.33 27.22
C VAL A 454 5.54 15.43 27.60
N LEU A 455 6.40 14.61 26.99
CA LEU A 455 7.84 14.61 27.23
C LEU A 455 8.47 15.96 26.86
N VAL A 456 8.21 16.48 25.66
CA VAL A 456 8.74 17.77 25.22
C VAL A 456 8.26 18.91 26.11
N THR A 457 6.96 18.93 26.46
CA THR A 457 6.42 19.98 27.35
C THR A 457 7.03 19.91 28.75
N TRP A 458 7.31 18.70 29.25
CA TRP A 458 7.99 18.50 30.54
C TRP A 458 9.45 18.98 30.48
N LEU A 459 10.20 18.60 29.44
CA LEU A 459 11.58 19.05 29.23
C LEU A 459 11.67 20.58 29.16
N LEU A 460 10.80 21.23 28.39
CA LEU A 460 10.78 22.70 28.25
C LEU A 460 10.46 23.46 29.55
N ARG A 461 9.96 22.78 30.59
CA ARG A 461 9.72 23.36 31.92
C ARG A 461 10.94 23.26 32.83
N GLN A 462 11.93 22.45 32.49
CA GLN A 462 13.14 22.29 33.30
C GLN A 462 14.04 23.52 33.22
N ARG A 463 14.60 23.94 34.37
CA ARG A 463 15.45 25.15 34.48
C ARG A 463 16.70 25.09 33.60
N LEU A 464 17.18 23.90 33.27
CA LEU A 464 18.37 23.67 32.42
C LEU A 464 18.20 24.17 30.98
N LEU A 465 16.96 24.27 30.47
CA LEU A 465 16.65 24.82 29.14
C LEU A 465 16.25 26.30 29.17
N ALA A 466 16.40 26.98 30.32
CA ALA A 466 16.11 28.41 30.45
C ALA A 466 16.93 29.34 29.52
N PRO A 467 18.21 29.05 29.20
CA PRO A 467 18.97 29.86 28.23
C PRO A 467 18.39 29.77 26.81
N VAL A 468 17.94 28.59 26.39
CA VAL A 468 17.30 28.34 25.08
C VAL A 468 15.97 29.07 24.97
N ARG A 469 15.23 29.24 26.08
CA ARG A 469 14.01 30.07 26.12
C ARG A 469 14.27 31.56 25.91
N ARG A 470 15.48 32.05 26.23
CA ARG A 470 15.86 33.48 26.10
C ARG A 470 16.29 33.85 24.67
N PHE A 471 16.83 32.91 23.91
CA PHE A 471 17.27 33.14 22.53
C PHE A 471 16.15 32.84 21.53
N SER A 472 15.33 33.85 21.25
CA SER A 472 14.34 33.92 20.14
C SER A 472 13.16 32.95 20.17
N GLU A 473 11.96 33.47 19.96
CA GLU A 473 10.72 32.69 19.77
C GLU A 473 10.74 31.75 18.54
N ARG A 474 11.76 31.82 17.67
CA ARG A 474 11.90 31.00 16.44
C ARG A 474 12.80 29.77 16.62
N LEU A 475 13.79 29.85 17.50
CA LEU A 475 14.76 28.78 17.77
C LEU A 475 14.16 27.48 18.37
N PRO A 476 13.09 27.51 19.20
CA PRO A 476 12.64 26.29 19.87
C PRO A 476 11.97 25.28 18.94
N ILE A 477 11.31 25.68 17.83
CA ILE A 477 10.63 24.71 16.95
C ILE A 477 11.65 23.91 16.14
N VAL A 478 12.66 24.59 15.58
CA VAL A 478 13.75 23.94 14.83
C VAL A 478 14.56 23.07 15.77
N LEU A 479 14.89 23.55 16.97
CA LEU A 479 15.60 22.76 17.97
C LEU A 479 14.78 21.56 18.46
N ILE A 480 13.46 21.71 18.69
CA ILE A 480 12.59 20.59 19.05
C ILE A 480 12.48 19.59 17.90
N ALA A 481 12.36 20.06 16.65
CA ALA A 481 12.39 19.20 15.48
C ALA A 481 13.70 18.42 15.44
N VAL A 482 14.85 19.10 15.54
CA VAL A 482 16.19 18.49 15.55
C VAL A 482 16.35 17.51 16.71
N VAL A 483 15.89 17.83 17.92
CA VAL A 483 15.98 16.94 19.08
C VAL A 483 15.08 15.71 18.91
N VAL A 484 13.85 15.89 18.40
CA VAL A 484 12.93 14.77 18.15
C VAL A 484 13.47 13.89 17.02
N ILE A 485 13.99 14.49 15.93
CA ILE A 485 14.62 13.78 14.82
C ILE A 485 15.88 13.04 15.30
N ALA A 486 16.73 13.67 16.11
CA ALA A 486 17.92 13.03 16.67
C ALA A 486 17.55 11.89 17.62
N LEU A 487 16.53 12.08 18.47
CA LEU A 487 16.07 11.05 19.40
C LEU A 487 15.45 9.87 18.64
N VAL A 488 14.63 10.13 17.63
CA VAL A 488 14.07 9.10 16.75
C VAL A 488 15.19 8.42 15.96
N GLY A 489 16.07 9.16 15.30
CA GLY A 489 17.18 8.61 14.52
C GLY A 489 18.15 7.76 15.35
N VAL A 490 18.49 8.18 16.57
CA VAL A 490 19.36 7.40 17.47
C VAL A 490 18.65 6.16 18.01
N THR A 491 17.37 6.26 18.39
CA THR A 491 16.63 5.13 19.00
C THR A 491 16.07 4.13 17.99
N GLN A 492 15.83 4.55 16.74
CA GLN A 492 15.26 3.71 15.67
C GLN A 492 16.32 3.16 14.70
N ASN A 493 17.59 3.49 14.90
CA ASN A 493 18.65 3.20 13.92
C ASN A 493 18.74 1.72 13.55
N ALA A 494 18.62 0.81 14.52
CA ALA A 494 18.64 -0.63 14.23
C ALA A 494 17.41 -1.07 13.42
N ALA A 495 16.22 -0.63 13.83
CA ALA A 495 14.96 -1.02 13.21
C ALA A 495 14.83 -0.51 11.76
N ILE A 496 15.21 0.75 11.51
CA ILE A 496 15.19 1.33 10.17
C ILE A 496 16.28 0.73 9.28
N ARG A 497 17.47 0.41 9.83
CA ARG A 497 18.51 -0.30 9.08
C ARG A 497 18.10 -1.72 8.72
N GLN A 498 17.39 -2.43 9.60
CA GLN A 498 16.83 -3.74 9.25
C GLN A 498 15.86 -3.59 8.07
N ALA A 499 14.88 -2.68 8.15
CA ALA A 499 13.96 -2.45 7.04
C ALA A 499 14.67 -2.03 5.73
N ALA A 500 15.73 -1.23 5.83
CA ALA A 500 16.56 -0.85 4.68
C ALA A 500 17.29 -2.06 4.08
N ALA A 501 17.85 -2.94 4.92
CA ALA A 501 18.53 -4.16 4.50
C ALA A 501 17.55 -5.18 3.91
N ASP A 502 16.34 -5.30 4.48
CA ASP A 502 15.30 -6.17 3.94
C ASP A 502 14.85 -5.72 2.54
N ILE A 503 14.69 -4.40 2.34
CA ILE A 503 14.39 -3.85 1.00
C ILE A 503 15.57 -4.12 0.07
N GLU A 504 16.79 -3.77 0.47
CA GLU A 504 18.00 -3.98 -0.31
C GLU A 504 18.11 -5.43 -0.78
N PHE A 505 17.95 -6.42 0.11
CA PHE A 505 17.98 -7.83 -0.24
C PHE A 505 16.99 -8.20 -1.34
N THR A 506 15.78 -7.63 -1.34
CA THR A 506 14.75 -7.98 -2.34
C THR A 506 14.92 -7.28 -3.69
N TYR A 507 15.72 -6.21 -3.77
CA TYR A 507 15.99 -5.46 -5.01
C TYR A 507 17.38 -5.75 -5.58
N GLU A 508 18.23 -6.46 -4.84
CA GLU A 508 19.61 -6.74 -5.22
C GLU A 508 19.68 -7.75 -6.37
N LEU A 509 20.38 -7.38 -7.46
CA LEU A 509 20.73 -8.28 -8.56
C LEU A 509 22.17 -8.74 -8.37
N ARG A 510 22.35 -9.96 -7.86
CA ARG A 510 23.66 -10.58 -7.67
C ARG A 510 23.56 -12.10 -7.82
N PRO A 511 24.68 -12.81 -8.08
CA PRO A 511 24.72 -14.27 -7.97
C PRO A 511 24.30 -14.72 -6.55
N GLY A 512 23.33 -15.62 -6.45
CA GLY A 512 22.70 -16.00 -5.18
C GLY A 512 21.81 -14.91 -4.57
N GLY A 513 21.28 -14.01 -5.40
CA GLY A 513 20.25 -13.03 -5.07
C GLY A 513 18.88 -13.68 -4.86
N PRO A 514 17.80 -12.88 -4.71
CA PRO A 514 16.48 -13.40 -4.39
C PRO A 514 15.87 -14.29 -5.50
N ILE A 515 15.91 -13.88 -6.78
CA ILE A 515 15.45 -14.70 -7.93
C ILE A 515 16.35 -14.51 -9.15
N LEU A 516 16.30 -13.33 -9.76
CA LEU A 516 16.94 -13.01 -11.02
C LEU A 516 18.43 -12.68 -10.86
N SER A 517 19.23 -13.23 -11.77
CA SER A 517 20.59 -12.80 -12.02
C SER A 517 20.64 -11.53 -12.88
N PRO A 518 21.78 -10.82 -12.92
CA PRO A 518 21.97 -9.68 -13.83
C PRO A 518 21.79 -10.08 -15.31
N ASP A 519 22.30 -11.24 -15.72
CA ASP A 519 22.23 -11.68 -17.12
C ASP A 519 20.78 -12.02 -17.54
N GLU A 520 19.98 -12.57 -16.62
CA GLU A 520 18.56 -12.85 -16.82
C GLU A 520 17.74 -11.56 -16.98
N LEU A 521 17.97 -10.56 -16.13
CA LEU A 521 17.30 -9.27 -16.27
C LEU A 521 17.74 -8.56 -17.56
N ASP A 522 19.03 -8.56 -17.87
CA ASP A 522 19.55 -7.97 -19.11
C ASP A 522 18.93 -8.64 -20.34
N LEU A 523 18.77 -9.97 -20.34
CA LEU A 523 18.07 -10.68 -21.43
C LEU A 523 16.59 -10.29 -21.49
N MET A 524 15.91 -10.15 -20.35
CA MET A 524 14.51 -9.71 -20.29
C MET A 524 14.31 -8.31 -20.88
N GLU A 525 15.22 -7.38 -20.60
CA GLU A 525 15.12 -6.00 -21.08
C GLU A 525 15.16 -5.90 -22.62
N ASP A 526 15.80 -6.85 -23.31
CA ASP A 526 15.93 -6.86 -24.78
C ASP A 526 14.90 -7.77 -25.48
N LEU A 527 13.96 -8.39 -24.75
CA LEU A 527 12.96 -9.28 -25.34
C LEU A 527 12.02 -8.58 -26.31
N ASP A 528 11.83 -7.27 -26.19
CA ASP A 528 11.02 -6.52 -27.14
C ASP A 528 11.69 -6.42 -28.53
N GLU A 529 13.02 -6.50 -28.60
CA GLU A 529 13.76 -6.58 -29.86
C GLU A 529 13.89 -8.02 -30.39
N LEU A 530 13.93 -9.01 -29.50
CA LEU A 530 14.18 -10.42 -29.84
C LEU A 530 12.93 -11.24 -30.17
N VAL A 531 11.79 -10.90 -29.55
CA VAL A 531 10.53 -11.66 -29.65
C VAL A 531 9.45 -10.80 -30.33
N PRO A 532 8.71 -11.32 -31.32
CA PRO A 532 7.58 -10.61 -31.93
C PRO A 532 6.48 -10.24 -30.92
N GLU A 533 5.74 -9.14 -31.15
CA GLU A 533 4.71 -8.66 -30.21
C GLU A 533 3.54 -9.64 -30.01
N ASP A 534 3.24 -10.43 -31.04
CA ASP A 534 2.14 -11.40 -31.05
C ASP A 534 2.55 -12.78 -30.50
N ALA A 535 3.84 -13.06 -30.33
CA ALA A 535 4.31 -14.30 -29.73
C ALA A 535 4.11 -14.34 -28.21
N VAL A 536 3.87 -15.54 -27.68
CA VAL A 536 3.86 -15.83 -26.25
C VAL A 536 5.11 -16.62 -25.88
N ILE A 537 5.66 -16.32 -24.71
CA ILE A 537 6.86 -16.96 -24.17
C ILE A 537 6.47 -17.94 -23.06
N ALA A 538 6.85 -19.21 -23.19
CA ALA A 538 6.81 -20.16 -22.08
C ALA A 538 8.05 -19.99 -21.18
N GLY A 539 7.93 -20.39 -19.92
CA GLY A 539 9.01 -20.33 -18.96
C GLY A 539 8.50 -20.75 -17.59
N ASP A 540 9.39 -21.33 -16.78
CA ASP A 540 9.04 -21.67 -15.40
C ASP A 540 8.85 -20.37 -14.59
N PRO A 541 7.65 -20.10 -14.04
CA PRO A 541 7.43 -18.91 -13.22
C PRO A 541 8.32 -18.88 -11.96
N TRP A 542 8.77 -20.03 -11.45
CA TRP A 542 9.59 -20.14 -10.23
C TRP A 542 11.04 -19.71 -10.43
N THR A 543 11.56 -19.72 -11.66
CA THR A 543 12.90 -19.22 -12.00
C THR A 543 12.92 -17.71 -12.23
N GLY A 544 11.75 -17.06 -12.21
CA GLY A 544 11.63 -15.62 -12.48
C GLY A 544 11.18 -15.28 -13.90
N ALA A 545 11.08 -16.25 -14.82
CA ALA A 545 10.76 -16.03 -16.23
C ALA A 545 9.46 -15.21 -16.45
N SER A 546 8.48 -15.37 -15.55
CA SER A 546 7.23 -14.59 -15.58
C SER A 546 7.41 -13.08 -15.51
N PHE A 547 8.50 -12.57 -14.92
CA PHE A 547 8.75 -11.12 -14.87
C PHE A 547 8.92 -10.50 -16.25
N ALA A 548 9.24 -11.31 -17.28
CA ALA A 548 9.42 -10.85 -18.65
C ALA A 548 8.23 -10.04 -19.16
N TYR A 549 7.00 -10.37 -18.74
CA TYR A 549 5.83 -9.62 -19.20
C TYR A 549 5.80 -8.19 -18.68
N GLY A 550 6.01 -8.00 -17.38
CA GLY A 550 6.08 -6.67 -16.77
C GLY A 550 7.34 -5.88 -17.16
N VAL A 551 8.44 -6.55 -17.47
CA VAL A 551 9.71 -5.90 -17.83
C VAL A 551 9.74 -5.47 -19.30
N SER A 552 9.41 -6.37 -20.23
CA SER A 552 9.58 -6.18 -21.67
C SER A 552 8.27 -5.90 -22.43
N GLY A 553 7.12 -6.11 -21.81
CA GLY A 553 5.84 -6.08 -22.51
C GLY A 553 5.55 -7.31 -23.39
N ARG A 554 6.40 -8.36 -23.36
CA ARG A 554 6.16 -9.61 -24.09
C ARG A 554 5.33 -10.59 -23.28
N ARG A 555 4.26 -11.10 -23.89
CA ARG A 555 3.31 -11.98 -23.20
C ARG A 555 4.00 -13.27 -22.78
N VAL A 556 3.71 -13.71 -21.56
CA VAL A 556 4.18 -14.99 -21.03
C VAL A 556 3.00 -15.93 -20.82
N LEU A 557 3.23 -17.24 -21.00
CA LEU A 557 2.22 -18.29 -20.79
C LEU A 557 1.77 -18.30 -19.33
N MET A 558 2.74 -18.18 -18.42
CA MET A 558 2.52 -18.21 -16.98
C MET A 558 2.79 -16.83 -16.35
N PRO A 559 1.86 -15.87 -16.34
CA PRO A 559 2.09 -14.55 -15.75
C PRO A 559 2.20 -14.53 -14.22
N HIS A 560 1.87 -15.62 -13.52
CA HIS A 560 2.00 -15.72 -12.08
C HIS A 560 2.13 -17.17 -11.60
N LEU A 561 2.81 -17.37 -10.48
CA LEU A 561 3.03 -18.68 -9.83
C LEU A 561 1.73 -19.41 -9.48
N LEU A 562 0.71 -18.68 -9.02
CA LEU A 562 -0.60 -19.21 -8.58
C LEU A 562 -1.74 -18.95 -9.56
N MET A 563 -1.49 -19.05 -10.87
CA MET A 563 -2.58 -18.96 -11.83
C MET A 563 -3.31 -20.30 -12.00
N ASP A 564 -4.55 -20.24 -12.47
CA ASP A 564 -5.30 -21.42 -12.88
C ASP A 564 -4.59 -22.04 -14.10
N LEU A 565 -4.11 -23.27 -13.96
CA LEU A 565 -3.42 -24.00 -15.04
C LEU A 565 -4.47 -24.55 -16.03
N THR A 566 -4.37 -24.12 -17.29
CA THR A 566 -5.18 -24.65 -18.40
C THR A 566 -4.56 -25.92 -18.96
N ASP A 567 -5.36 -26.81 -19.55
CA ASP A 567 -4.89 -28.04 -20.21
C ASP A 567 -3.76 -27.78 -21.24
N ASP A 568 -3.84 -26.67 -21.99
CA ASP A 568 -2.83 -26.28 -22.99
C ASP A 568 -1.51 -25.89 -22.33
N ALA A 569 -1.57 -25.01 -21.32
CA ALA A 569 -0.40 -24.61 -20.54
C ALA A 569 0.23 -25.81 -19.82
N GLU A 570 -0.56 -26.74 -19.27
CA GLU A 570 -0.06 -27.98 -18.68
C GLU A 570 0.66 -28.85 -19.72
N ALA A 571 0.09 -29.00 -20.91
CA ALA A 571 0.71 -29.78 -21.99
C ALA A 571 2.07 -29.20 -22.40
N ILE A 572 2.17 -27.87 -22.55
CA ILE A 572 3.43 -27.20 -22.89
C ILE A 572 4.45 -27.37 -21.75
N ASN A 573 4.06 -27.04 -20.51
CA ASN A 573 4.94 -27.04 -19.35
C ASN A 573 5.50 -28.44 -19.02
N THR A 574 4.77 -29.51 -19.33
CA THR A 574 5.16 -30.89 -18.95
C THR A 574 5.73 -31.73 -20.10
N LYS A 575 5.46 -31.37 -21.37
CA LYS A 575 5.78 -32.25 -22.52
C LYS A 575 6.63 -31.62 -23.60
N LEU A 576 6.82 -30.29 -23.64
CA LEU A 576 7.49 -29.64 -24.77
C LEU A 576 8.86 -30.25 -25.10
N ASN A 577 9.72 -30.46 -24.10
CA ASN A 577 11.06 -31.05 -24.31
C ASN A 577 11.03 -32.55 -24.66
N THR A 578 10.02 -33.31 -24.20
CA THR A 578 10.01 -34.78 -24.32
C THR A 578 9.19 -35.27 -25.51
N ASP A 579 8.07 -34.60 -25.82
CA ASP A 579 7.07 -35.00 -26.81
C ASP A 579 6.47 -33.77 -27.54
N GLY A 580 7.36 -32.83 -27.92
CA GLY A 580 7.00 -31.52 -28.48
C GLY A 580 6.32 -31.54 -29.85
N ASP A 581 6.36 -32.65 -30.59
CA ASP A 581 5.65 -32.86 -31.87
C ASP A 581 4.33 -33.65 -31.70
N SER A 582 3.91 -33.94 -30.48
CA SER A 582 2.62 -34.60 -30.24
C SER A 582 1.45 -33.69 -30.67
N PRO A 583 0.34 -34.26 -31.18
CA PRO A 583 -0.83 -33.46 -31.55
C PRO A 583 -1.32 -32.55 -30.42
N GLN A 584 -1.25 -33.04 -29.16
CA GLN A 584 -1.65 -32.25 -28.00
C GLN A 584 -0.76 -31.01 -27.79
N VAL A 585 0.57 -31.14 -27.92
CA VAL A 585 1.47 -29.98 -27.77
C VAL A 585 1.33 -29.04 -28.96
N CYS A 586 1.16 -29.56 -30.18
CA CYS A 586 0.96 -28.71 -31.35
C CYS A 586 -0.33 -27.88 -31.25
N ASP A 587 -1.45 -28.50 -30.87
CA ASP A 587 -2.71 -27.79 -30.65
C ASP A 587 -2.54 -26.73 -29.53
N ALA A 588 -1.88 -27.08 -28.43
CA ALA A 588 -1.62 -26.16 -27.33
C ALA A 588 -0.74 -24.96 -27.74
N LEU A 589 0.31 -25.18 -28.53
CA LEU A 589 1.18 -24.12 -29.05
C LEU A 589 0.42 -23.17 -29.98
N GLU A 590 -0.46 -23.70 -30.85
CA GLU A 590 -1.32 -22.90 -31.73
C GLU A 590 -2.36 -22.09 -30.93
N ASP A 591 -3.06 -22.72 -29.99
CA ASP A 591 -4.13 -22.09 -29.21
C ASP A 591 -3.62 -21.01 -28.26
N THR A 592 -2.44 -21.21 -27.67
CA THR A 592 -1.81 -20.25 -26.76
C THR A 592 -0.97 -19.19 -27.49
N GLY A 593 -0.52 -19.49 -28.71
CA GLY A 593 0.43 -18.65 -29.46
C GLY A 593 1.86 -18.69 -28.90
N VAL A 594 2.20 -19.74 -28.15
CA VAL A 594 3.55 -19.91 -27.60
C VAL A 594 4.52 -20.26 -28.72
N ALA A 595 5.58 -19.46 -28.85
CA ALA A 595 6.59 -19.63 -29.91
C ALA A 595 8.04 -19.56 -29.39
N TYR A 596 8.23 -19.16 -28.13
CA TYR A 596 9.54 -19.00 -27.51
C TYR A 596 9.53 -19.59 -26.10
N VAL A 597 10.72 -19.94 -25.60
CA VAL A 597 10.92 -20.40 -24.22
C VAL A 597 12.05 -19.60 -23.57
N LEU A 598 11.81 -19.08 -22.36
CA LEU A 598 12.85 -18.56 -21.47
C LEU A 598 13.29 -19.65 -20.50
N ASP A 599 14.59 -19.91 -20.51
CA ASP A 599 15.25 -20.92 -19.69
C ASP A 599 16.24 -20.22 -18.76
N PHE A 600 15.82 -20.08 -17.50
CA PHE A 600 16.47 -19.31 -16.42
C PHE A 600 16.83 -20.26 -15.28
N SER A 601 17.86 -19.93 -14.49
CA SER A 601 18.33 -20.86 -13.45
C SER A 601 17.42 -20.85 -12.21
N ALA A 602 17.30 -22.02 -11.56
CA ALA A 602 16.50 -22.19 -10.34
C ALA A 602 17.31 -21.90 -9.06
N ASP A 603 18.21 -20.92 -9.07
CA ASP A 603 19.15 -20.65 -7.96
C ASP A 603 18.61 -19.66 -6.90
N GLY A 604 17.37 -19.20 -7.04
CA GLY A 604 16.73 -18.23 -6.16
C GLY A 604 16.29 -18.76 -4.78
N ASP A 605 16.00 -17.86 -3.85
CA ASP A 605 15.58 -18.13 -2.45
C ASP A 605 14.10 -18.58 -2.32
N PHE A 606 13.53 -19.19 -3.37
CA PHE A 606 12.15 -19.65 -3.37
C PHE A 606 12.06 -21.11 -2.89
N GLN A 607 11.31 -21.33 -1.81
CA GLN A 607 11.07 -22.68 -1.29
C GLN A 607 9.85 -23.32 -1.95
N GLU A 608 10.06 -24.58 -2.36
CA GLU A 608 9.10 -25.57 -2.88
C GLU A 608 8.42 -25.18 -4.21
N ASN A 609 8.95 -25.73 -5.32
CA ASN A 609 8.27 -25.79 -6.61
C ASN A 609 7.24 -26.92 -6.57
N ASP A 610 5.96 -26.56 -6.45
CA ASP A 610 4.84 -27.51 -6.45
C ASP A 610 4.36 -27.87 -7.88
N GLY A 611 4.90 -27.21 -8.92
CA GLY A 611 4.51 -27.41 -10.31
C GLY A 611 5.42 -28.37 -11.08
N ASP A 612 4.87 -29.01 -12.12
CA ASP A 612 5.64 -29.80 -13.07
C ASP A 612 5.95 -28.95 -14.31
N TYR A 613 7.23 -28.60 -14.47
CA TYR A 613 7.77 -27.85 -15.60
C TYR A 613 8.81 -28.66 -16.38
N SER A 614 8.78 -29.99 -16.27
CA SER A 614 9.75 -30.91 -16.90
C SER A 614 9.80 -30.82 -18.42
N GLY A 615 8.77 -30.27 -19.05
CA GLY A 615 8.75 -29.94 -20.48
C GLY A 615 9.64 -28.75 -20.85
N LEU A 616 10.12 -27.97 -19.88
CA LEU A 616 10.97 -26.81 -20.08
C LEU A 616 12.42 -27.05 -19.62
N ASP A 617 12.73 -28.22 -19.06
CA ASP A 617 14.07 -28.60 -18.63
C ASP A 617 14.94 -29.08 -19.80
N ASP A 618 16.28 -29.08 -19.63
CA ASP A 618 17.27 -29.69 -20.55
C ASP A 618 17.13 -29.30 -22.05
N LEU A 619 16.62 -28.10 -22.33
CA LEU A 619 16.29 -27.63 -23.68
C LEU A 619 17.48 -27.55 -24.64
N GLU A 620 18.71 -27.42 -24.13
CA GLU A 620 19.93 -27.46 -24.95
C GLU A 620 20.05 -28.72 -25.81
N SER A 621 19.49 -29.83 -25.32
CA SER A 621 19.53 -31.14 -25.97
C SER A 621 18.26 -31.46 -26.76
N SER A 622 17.26 -30.58 -26.68
CA SER A 622 15.94 -30.80 -27.28
C SER A 622 15.97 -30.60 -28.79
N PRO A 623 15.36 -31.50 -29.59
CA PRO A 623 15.19 -31.28 -31.02
C PRO A 623 14.07 -30.28 -31.36
N TYR A 624 13.27 -29.86 -30.36
CA TYR A 624 12.06 -29.07 -30.57
C TYR A 624 12.28 -27.55 -30.49
N VAL A 625 13.48 -27.11 -30.09
CA VAL A 625 13.82 -25.70 -29.95
C VAL A 625 15.18 -25.36 -30.57
N GLU A 626 15.37 -24.09 -30.91
CA GLU A 626 16.63 -23.52 -31.40
C GLU A 626 17.05 -22.32 -30.53
N LEU A 627 18.31 -22.25 -30.13
CA LEU A 627 18.84 -21.15 -29.32
C LEU A 627 18.87 -19.85 -30.14
N VAL A 628 18.26 -18.79 -29.61
CA VAL A 628 18.20 -17.46 -30.23
C VAL A 628 19.25 -16.54 -29.64
N GLU A 629 19.30 -16.48 -28.31
CA GLU A 629 20.18 -15.58 -27.56
C GLU A 629 20.55 -16.24 -26.22
N GLN A 630 21.78 -15.99 -25.76
CA GLN A 630 22.28 -16.47 -24.48
C GLN A 630 23.12 -15.39 -23.79
N ARG A 631 22.86 -15.15 -22.50
CA ARG A 631 23.66 -14.27 -21.62
C ARG A 631 23.98 -15.03 -20.34
N GLY A 632 25.26 -15.33 -20.12
CA GLY A 632 25.64 -16.24 -19.05
C GLY A 632 24.87 -17.56 -19.16
N ASP A 633 24.09 -17.88 -18.13
CA ASP A 633 23.23 -19.07 -18.08
C ASP A 633 21.79 -18.82 -18.56
N ALA A 634 21.38 -17.55 -18.73
CA ALA A 634 20.06 -17.16 -19.21
C ALA A 634 19.93 -17.38 -20.71
N LYS A 635 18.89 -18.10 -21.15
CA LYS A 635 18.69 -18.46 -22.56
C LYS A 635 17.30 -18.14 -23.05
N LEU A 636 17.24 -17.70 -24.31
CA LEU A 636 16.02 -17.58 -25.09
C LEU A 636 16.06 -18.58 -26.23
N TYR A 637 15.05 -19.43 -26.30
CA TYR A 637 14.87 -20.39 -27.37
C TYR A 637 13.65 -20.06 -28.22
N LYS A 638 13.73 -20.34 -29.52
CA LYS A 638 12.60 -20.36 -30.45
C LYS A 638 12.12 -21.80 -30.63
N ILE A 639 10.81 -22.01 -30.60
CA ILE A 639 10.22 -23.33 -30.84
C ILE A 639 10.21 -23.61 -32.35
N VAL A 640 10.72 -24.79 -32.74
CA VAL A 640 10.82 -25.24 -34.15
C VAL A 640 10.00 -26.51 -34.43
N SER A 641 9.31 -27.06 -33.42
CA SER A 641 8.36 -28.18 -33.55
C SER A 641 7.08 -27.77 -34.27
N CYS A 642 6.26 -28.77 -34.63
CA CYS A 642 4.90 -28.56 -35.16
C CYS A 642 4.79 -27.67 -36.42
N GLY A 643 5.88 -27.50 -37.18
CA GLY A 643 5.92 -26.64 -38.36
C GLY A 643 6.09 -25.15 -38.07
N LEU A 644 6.38 -24.75 -36.82
CA LEU A 644 6.66 -23.36 -36.43
C LEU A 644 8.05 -22.87 -36.89
N GLY A 645 8.92 -23.78 -37.33
CA GLY A 645 10.29 -23.50 -37.79
C GLY A 645 10.44 -23.12 -39.27
N SER A 646 9.35 -23.04 -40.05
CA SER A 646 9.40 -22.78 -41.51
C SER A 646 9.04 -21.36 -41.93
#